data_AF-A0A8J7FAB0-F1
#
_entry.id   AF-A0A8J7FAB0-F1
#
_cell.length_a   1.000
_cell.length_b   1.000
_cell.length_c   1.000
_cell.angle_alpha   90.00
_cell.angle_beta   90.00
_cell.angle_gamma   90.00
#
_symmetry.space_group_name_H-M   'P 1'
#
loop_
_entity.id
_entity.type
_entity.pdbx_description
1 polymer ?
#
loop_
_entity_poly.entity_id
_entity_poly.type
_entity_poly.pdbx_seq_one_letter_code
_entity_poly.pdbx_strand_id
1 'polypeptide(L)'
;MATVSEQIQQIYVGLLGRAADKAGLDYWLNDIANNGMTIENLRANITNSQAEYTDGKGAMTRADLVESLYQDMFERASDAAGKEYWVTGAGKDVNADQLVLALTNGAQGDDVTALANKVKAAEYYTAKAADKYSADSAKAAVDTVDATDASVTASTSATDAAFPVAGQAFTLTTNADLITATGSDDTINGLVGTNTANGTLTDTAQSVDIIDGGAGADTLNLQLTSGAAAFAAKVANVETVNYTDFSGVGYNMANSADVTTLNIANSVASSNVTNAAQLLDLSVTDINKQTVSIGYDAAAVNSNTDVQKITVDGYVTAAAGATNLDFNDADIESFEIEAKGSKSAIRLEDANATATKVVVTGSADLDLSFSDDTSADADTTILKTIDASAFTGDLTLEADAEFGALDQTITTGTGADKVTIGNLTKDDTVDLGEGADTLTVNFTTDTTVTTAPTFTNVETLALVATGADTDVTLNLSKSASLTALNVGIDDGADGDSVSVTKAAASLQTINLKAGGVTADAVMDSVSFALATATGSSDELTLNYTNTDANGNHVDAGKGTQITSAVVANNMESISVNTAVLGADTKSTVQDGGLALNLVASKVQTLTLASETLLDLSGVNLDNSIRTVDASAANGGVLLELDVAADEDNSVTADKSVSVTTGAGNDTVNDILGAVATTVSTGAGNDTIATAGAAGNATIAKKLTIDAGAGNDKVDLGGEGGTVAKAITLGDGTDTLVVEDMFSAGAGDNVTTNITVADFVVGAAGDKLDFVSNSASGTGVTATTYKEITLDVDNSDTGGHVSLTSGMNIISTDDGTTAASLTEADVATFLAAGTNDILANNADNVFYFAVTDGTDTGIYLFEGAEGANATTAIQADDIDLLVTLTGVDTPSGLTVDNFADFLV
;
A
#
# COMPACT_ATOMS: atom_id res chain seq x y z
N MET A 1 -68.59 22.44 42.24
CA MET A 1 -68.11 22.59 43.63
C MET A 1 -66.78 21.89 43.70
N ALA A 2 -65.79 22.48 44.38
CA ALA A 2 -64.51 21.84 44.63
C ALA A 2 -64.72 20.55 45.46
N THR A 3 -63.93 19.53 45.16
CA THR A 3 -63.83 18.29 45.93
C THR A 3 -63.23 18.57 47.30
N VAL A 4 -63.36 17.60 48.22
CA VAL A 4 -62.75 17.70 49.56
C VAL A 4 -61.21 17.80 49.45
N SER A 5 -60.59 17.10 48.49
CA SER A 5 -59.14 17.19 48.21
C SER A 5 -58.74 18.60 47.83
N GLU A 6 -59.41 19.18 46.82
CA GLU A 6 -59.14 20.54 46.35
C GLU A 6 -59.34 21.56 47.48
N GLN A 7 -60.35 21.39 48.33
CA GLN A 7 -60.57 22.25 49.49
C GLN A 7 -59.45 22.16 50.52
N ILE A 8 -58.90 20.96 50.77
CA ILE A 8 -57.73 20.79 51.66
C ILE A 8 -56.52 21.49 51.05
N GLN A 9 -56.27 21.31 49.74
CA GLN A 9 -55.15 21.96 49.07
C GLN A 9 -55.27 23.49 49.05
N GLN A 10 -56.47 24.05 48.85
CA GLN A 10 -56.71 25.50 48.98
C GLN A 10 -56.30 26.03 50.35
N ILE A 11 -56.53 25.25 51.41
CA ILE A 11 -56.17 25.62 52.78
C ILE A 11 -54.66 25.57 52.98
N TYR A 12 -53.99 24.54 52.46
CA TYR A 12 -52.52 24.42 52.52
C TYR A 12 -51.84 25.54 51.72
N VAL A 13 -52.31 25.81 50.50
CA VAL A 13 -51.83 26.93 49.68
C VAL A 13 -52.02 28.26 50.41
N GLY A 14 -53.22 28.55 50.94
CA GLY A 14 -53.48 29.81 51.65
C GLY A 14 -52.73 29.94 52.97
N LEU A 15 -52.90 29.00 53.91
CA LEU A 15 -52.38 29.14 55.27
C LEU A 15 -50.90 28.79 55.40
N LEU A 16 -50.35 27.93 54.54
CA LEU A 16 -48.96 27.46 54.62
C LEU A 16 -48.12 27.86 53.40
N GLY A 17 -48.72 28.31 52.28
CA GLY A 17 -47.98 28.73 51.09
C GLY A 17 -47.30 27.58 50.33
N ARG A 18 -47.81 26.34 50.48
CA ARG A 18 -47.24 25.12 49.88
C ARG A 18 -48.30 24.07 49.63
N ALA A 19 -47.97 23.06 48.82
CA ALA A 19 -48.77 21.85 48.68
C ALA A 19 -48.80 21.00 49.96
N ALA A 20 -49.86 20.22 50.17
CA ALA A 20 -49.91 19.22 51.23
C ALA A 20 -48.92 18.06 50.97
N ASP A 21 -48.44 17.40 52.02
CA ASP A 21 -47.77 16.11 51.86
C ASP A 21 -48.81 14.99 51.68
N LYS A 22 -48.41 13.88 51.05
CA LYS A 22 -49.36 12.80 50.70
C LYS A 22 -50.01 12.16 51.93
N ALA A 23 -49.22 11.90 52.98
CA ALA A 23 -49.71 11.25 54.20
C ALA A 23 -50.67 12.15 54.98
N GLY A 24 -50.36 13.45 55.07
CA GLY A 24 -51.20 14.48 55.67
C GLY A 24 -52.51 14.66 54.92
N LEU A 25 -52.47 14.76 53.59
CA LEU A 25 -53.68 14.85 52.76
C LEU A 25 -54.58 13.62 52.97
N ASP A 26 -54.02 12.41 52.94
CA ASP A 26 -54.77 11.17 53.15
C ASP A 26 -55.38 11.09 54.56
N TYR A 27 -54.64 11.54 55.58
CA TYR A 27 -55.14 11.63 56.95
C TYR A 27 -56.38 12.53 57.03
N TRP A 28 -56.31 13.74 56.47
CA TRP A 28 -57.43 14.68 56.48
C TRP A 28 -58.63 14.17 55.71
N LEU A 29 -58.42 13.59 54.53
CA LEU A 29 -59.48 12.99 53.72
C LEU A 29 -60.19 11.87 54.49
N ASN A 30 -59.44 10.97 55.13
CA ASN A 30 -60.00 9.88 55.92
C ASN A 30 -60.76 10.37 57.15
N ASP A 31 -60.21 11.35 57.88
CA ASP A 31 -60.84 11.86 59.10
C ASP A 31 -62.15 12.61 58.80
N ILE A 32 -62.19 13.33 57.67
CA ILE A 32 -63.42 13.99 57.18
C ILE A 32 -64.45 12.96 56.73
N ALA A 33 -64.03 11.91 56.02
CA ALA A 33 -64.94 10.89 55.52
C ALA A 33 -65.53 10.01 56.64
N ASN A 34 -64.72 9.66 57.65
CA ASN A 34 -65.03 8.55 58.56
C ASN A 34 -65.15 8.95 60.03
N ASN A 35 -64.54 10.06 60.47
CA ASN A 35 -64.41 10.39 61.90
C ASN A 35 -65.11 11.71 62.28
N GLY A 36 -65.85 12.31 61.36
CA GLY A 36 -66.67 13.49 61.62
C GLY A 36 -65.91 14.82 61.65
N MET A 37 -64.66 14.84 61.17
CA MET A 37 -63.95 16.09 60.95
C MET A 37 -64.59 16.90 59.80
N THR A 38 -64.56 18.22 59.91
CA THR A 38 -65.04 19.12 58.85
C THR A 38 -63.90 19.95 58.29
N ILE A 39 -64.07 20.48 57.07
CA ILE A 39 -63.13 21.44 56.48
C ILE A 39 -62.93 22.67 57.38
N GLU A 40 -63.95 23.07 58.14
CA GLU A 40 -63.83 24.14 59.15
C GLU A 40 -62.91 23.75 60.30
N ASN A 41 -63.05 22.54 60.84
CA ASN A 41 -62.17 22.04 61.89
C ASN A 41 -60.72 21.91 61.41
N LEU A 42 -60.50 21.52 60.16
CA LEU A 42 -59.17 21.44 59.57
C LEU A 42 -58.50 22.80 59.48
N ARG A 43 -59.17 23.83 58.95
CA ARG A 43 -58.61 25.19 58.89
C ARG A 43 -58.24 25.71 60.29
N ALA A 44 -59.16 25.54 61.25
CA ALA A 44 -58.91 25.93 62.63
C ALA A 44 -57.78 25.12 63.26
N ASN A 45 -57.63 23.84 62.93
CA ASN A 45 -56.52 23.02 63.41
C ASN A 45 -55.17 23.57 62.91
N ILE A 46 -55.07 23.90 61.62
CA ILE A 46 -53.84 24.45 61.04
C ILE A 46 -53.40 25.71 61.78
N THR A 47 -54.30 26.67 62.01
CA THR A 47 -53.93 27.93 62.66
C THR A 47 -53.66 27.82 64.16
N ASN A 48 -54.27 26.85 64.84
CA ASN A 48 -54.17 26.72 66.31
C ASN A 48 -53.16 25.66 66.78
N SER A 49 -52.73 24.75 65.91
CA SER A 49 -51.96 23.56 66.33
C SER A 49 -50.72 23.28 65.49
N GLN A 50 -50.56 23.87 64.30
CA GLN A 50 -49.38 23.63 63.46
C GLN A 50 -48.31 24.68 63.71
N ALA A 51 -47.13 24.24 64.14
CA ALA A 51 -45.98 25.12 64.44
C ALA A 51 -45.55 25.94 63.21
N GLU A 52 -45.60 25.34 62.03
CA GLU A 52 -45.28 26.01 60.76
C GLU A 52 -46.15 27.25 60.53
N TYR A 53 -47.44 27.18 60.88
CA TYR A 53 -48.30 28.35 60.82
C TYR A 53 -47.94 29.36 61.91
N THR A 54 -47.83 28.93 63.18
CA THR A 54 -47.62 29.85 64.30
C THR A 54 -46.30 30.62 64.21
N ASP A 55 -45.25 29.96 63.74
CA ASP A 55 -43.91 30.53 63.63
C ASP A 55 -43.73 31.31 62.31
N GLY A 56 -44.55 31.01 61.30
CA GLY A 56 -44.59 31.68 60.00
C GLY A 56 -45.69 32.75 59.92
N LYS A 57 -46.74 32.48 59.13
CA LYS A 57 -47.82 33.44 58.84
C LYS A 57 -48.58 33.91 60.09
N GLY A 58 -48.65 33.09 61.13
CA GLY A 58 -49.26 33.41 62.42
C GLY A 58 -48.51 34.47 63.23
N ALA A 59 -47.21 34.67 62.96
CA ALA A 59 -46.40 35.72 63.57
C ALA A 59 -46.42 37.04 62.80
N MET A 60 -47.01 37.05 61.59
CA MET A 60 -47.09 38.24 60.74
C MET A 60 -48.05 39.30 61.30
N THR A 61 -47.81 40.56 60.96
CA THR A 61 -48.83 41.59 61.20
C THR A 61 -50.06 41.32 60.34
N ARG A 62 -51.22 41.87 60.72
CA ARG A 62 -52.45 41.72 59.92
C ARG A 62 -52.24 42.18 58.46
N ALA A 63 -51.50 43.27 58.25
CA ALA A 63 -51.25 43.79 56.91
C ALA A 63 -50.39 42.83 56.08
N ASP A 64 -49.35 42.26 56.68
CA ASP A 64 -48.45 41.32 56.00
C ASP A 64 -49.14 39.97 55.75
N LEU A 65 -49.97 39.50 56.68
CA LEU A 65 -50.77 38.29 56.50
C LEU A 65 -51.73 38.42 55.31
N VAL A 66 -52.44 39.55 55.21
CA VAL A 66 -53.34 39.80 54.07
C VAL A 66 -52.55 39.77 52.76
N GLU A 67 -51.42 40.46 52.65
CA GLU A 67 -50.61 40.43 51.42
C GLU A 67 -50.07 39.03 51.11
N SER A 68 -49.61 38.30 52.13
CA SER A 68 -49.17 36.91 51.93
C SER A 68 -50.29 36.06 51.36
N LEU A 69 -51.50 36.12 51.93
CA LEU A 69 -52.63 35.33 51.42
C LEU A 69 -53.00 35.70 49.99
N TYR A 70 -52.94 36.97 49.60
CA TYR A 70 -53.16 37.38 48.21
C TYR A 70 -52.07 36.84 47.27
N GLN A 71 -50.81 36.87 47.70
CA GLN A 71 -49.71 36.30 46.92
C GLN A 71 -49.84 34.77 46.79
N ASP A 72 -50.00 34.07 47.91
CA ASP A 72 -50.05 32.61 47.94
C ASP A 72 -51.29 32.05 47.23
N MET A 73 -52.43 32.76 47.24
CA MET A 73 -53.67 32.26 46.64
C MET A 73 -53.88 32.75 45.20
N PHE A 74 -53.41 33.96 44.85
CA PHE A 74 -53.77 34.62 43.60
C PHE A 74 -52.58 35.14 42.78
N GLU A 75 -51.34 34.96 43.24
CA GLU A 75 -50.12 35.42 42.57
C GLU A 75 -50.10 36.93 42.27
N ARG A 76 -50.67 37.72 43.18
CA ARG A 76 -50.70 39.18 43.08
C ARG A 76 -50.80 39.85 44.43
N ALA A 77 -50.49 41.14 44.47
CA ALA A 77 -50.77 42.00 45.62
C ALA A 77 -52.28 42.30 45.76
N SER A 78 -52.71 42.58 46.98
CA SER A 78 -54.07 43.07 47.23
C SER A 78 -54.27 44.49 46.66
N ASP A 79 -55.48 44.81 46.20
CA ASP A 79 -55.78 46.19 45.81
C ASP A 79 -55.96 47.07 47.06
N ALA A 80 -55.85 48.38 46.91
CA ALA A 80 -55.89 49.31 48.04
C ALA A 80 -57.19 49.22 48.85
N ALA A 81 -58.34 49.02 48.20
CA ALA A 81 -59.65 48.94 48.87
C ALA A 81 -59.83 47.59 49.57
N GLY A 82 -59.42 46.49 48.94
CA GLY A 82 -59.38 45.16 49.54
C GLY A 82 -58.47 45.12 50.76
N LYS A 83 -57.26 45.69 50.66
CA LYS A 83 -56.33 45.81 51.79
C LYS A 83 -56.94 46.59 52.95
N GLU A 84 -57.51 47.76 52.68
CA GLU A 84 -58.17 48.57 53.70
C GLU A 84 -59.32 47.80 54.38
N TYR A 85 -60.13 47.09 53.61
CA TYR A 85 -61.25 46.29 54.12
C TYR A 85 -60.79 45.20 55.11
N TRP A 86 -59.72 44.47 54.78
CA TRP A 86 -59.22 43.35 55.59
C TRP A 86 -58.33 43.77 56.76
N VAL A 87 -57.65 44.93 56.66
CA VAL A 87 -56.71 45.39 57.68
C VAL A 87 -57.36 46.33 58.71
N THR A 88 -58.18 47.28 58.25
CA THR A 88 -58.77 48.32 59.11
C THR A 88 -60.30 48.41 59.03
N GLY A 89 -60.91 47.85 57.99
CA GLY A 89 -62.34 47.90 57.72
C GLY A 89 -63.14 46.80 58.45
N ALA A 90 -64.29 46.42 57.85
CA ALA A 90 -65.20 45.44 58.46
C ALA A 90 -64.61 44.02 58.53
N GLY A 91 -63.61 43.71 57.71
CA GLY A 91 -62.92 42.42 57.72
C GLY A 91 -61.82 42.28 58.78
N LYS A 92 -61.47 43.34 59.51
CA LYS A 92 -60.31 43.37 60.43
C LYS A 92 -60.34 42.34 61.56
N ASP A 93 -61.54 41.91 61.96
CA ASP A 93 -61.74 40.97 63.08
C ASP A 93 -61.94 39.52 62.60
N VAL A 94 -61.99 39.28 61.29
CA VAL A 94 -62.00 37.91 60.73
C VAL A 94 -60.67 37.25 61.07
N ASN A 95 -60.70 36.08 61.70
CA ASN A 95 -59.50 35.31 62.02
C ASN A 95 -58.89 34.69 60.75
N ALA A 96 -57.63 34.26 60.81
CA ALA A 96 -56.89 33.88 59.61
C ALA A 96 -57.48 32.65 58.88
N ASP A 97 -57.97 31.65 59.61
CA ASP A 97 -58.63 30.46 59.07
C ASP A 97 -59.95 30.80 58.36
N GLN A 98 -60.73 31.77 58.85
CA GLN A 98 -61.92 32.25 58.14
C GLN A 98 -61.57 33.23 57.02
N LEU A 99 -60.46 33.97 57.14
CA LEU A 99 -59.99 34.90 56.11
C LEU A 99 -59.63 34.14 54.83
N VAL A 100 -58.89 33.03 54.93
CA VAL A 100 -58.62 32.16 53.77
C VAL A 100 -59.91 31.68 53.12
N LEU A 101 -60.89 31.21 53.90
CA LEU A 101 -62.20 30.82 53.35
C LEU A 101 -62.93 31.99 52.68
N ALA A 102 -62.88 33.18 53.29
CA ALA A 102 -63.51 34.38 52.74
C ALA A 102 -62.86 34.82 51.43
N LEU A 103 -61.53 34.73 51.32
CA LEU A 103 -60.81 35.00 50.08
C LEU A 103 -61.11 33.95 49.01
N THR A 104 -61.13 32.66 49.34
CA THR A 104 -61.54 31.59 48.41
C THR A 104 -62.95 31.83 47.85
N ASN A 105 -63.91 32.17 48.72
CA ASN A 105 -65.29 32.42 48.30
C ASN A 105 -65.48 33.76 47.57
N GLY A 106 -64.59 34.72 47.86
CA GLY A 106 -64.60 36.06 47.28
C GLY A 106 -63.82 36.20 45.98
N ALA A 107 -63.05 35.18 45.59
CA ALA A 107 -62.24 35.17 44.37
C ALA A 107 -63.12 35.39 43.12
N GLN A 108 -62.65 36.23 42.20
CA GLN A 108 -63.32 36.55 40.94
C GLN A 108 -62.31 36.68 39.80
N GLY A 109 -62.75 36.45 38.56
CA GLY A 109 -61.89 36.60 37.38
C GLY A 109 -60.62 35.75 37.49
N ASP A 110 -59.46 36.38 37.24
CA ASP A 110 -58.14 35.73 37.27
C ASP A 110 -57.81 35.12 38.64
N ASP A 111 -58.37 35.61 39.75
CA ASP A 111 -58.15 35.05 41.09
C ASP A 111 -58.71 33.62 41.20
N VAL A 112 -59.86 33.36 40.56
CA VAL A 112 -60.46 32.02 40.55
C VAL A 112 -59.56 31.06 39.77
N THR A 113 -59.02 31.53 38.64
CA THR A 113 -58.14 30.74 37.78
C THR A 113 -56.79 30.48 38.44
N ALA A 114 -56.15 31.51 39.01
CA ALA A 114 -54.88 31.39 39.71
C ALA A 114 -54.98 30.42 40.90
N LEU A 115 -56.03 30.54 41.72
CA LEU A 115 -56.24 29.62 42.84
C LEU A 115 -56.48 28.19 42.34
N ALA A 116 -57.28 27.99 41.29
CA ALA A 116 -57.50 26.68 40.70
C ALA A 116 -56.19 26.07 40.13
N ASN A 117 -55.36 26.89 39.48
CA ASN A 117 -54.07 26.48 38.94
C ASN A 117 -53.06 26.11 40.03
N LYS A 118 -52.97 26.91 41.11
CA LYS A 118 -52.15 26.58 42.28
C LYS A 118 -52.60 25.27 42.94
N VAL A 119 -53.91 25.02 43.02
CA VAL A 119 -54.46 23.75 43.53
C VAL A 119 -54.07 22.58 42.62
N LYS A 120 -54.19 22.71 41.29
CA LYS A 120 -53.74 21.68 40.34
C LYS A 120 -52.26 21.36 40.51
N ALA A 121 -51.41 22.39 40.60
CA ALA A 121 -49.99 22.22 40.82
C ALA A 121 -49.69 21.56 42.18
N ALA A 122 -50.43 21.94 43.22
CA ALA A 122 -50.31 21.33 44.55
C ALA A 122 -50.70 19.85 44.53
N GLU A 123 -51.83 19.48 43.93
CA GLU A 123 -52.25 18.08 43.80
C GLU A 123 -51.24 17.26 42.99
N TYR A 124 -50.71 17.83 41.91
CA TYR A 124 -49.67 17.19 41.09
C TYR A 124 -48.41 16.89 41.90
N TYR A 125 -47.89 17.90 42.61
CA TYR A 125 -46.73 17.74 43.47
C TYR A 125 -46.97 16.74 44.60
N THR A 126 -48.11 16.83 45.30
CA THR A 126 -48.44 15.92 46.40
C THR A 126 -48.48 14.46 45.93
N ALA A 127 -49.00 14.22 44.73
CA ALA A 127 -49.03 12.88 44.14
C ALA A 127 -47.63 12.38 43.75
N LYS A 128 -46.80 13.21 43.12
CA LYS A 128 -45.46 12.84 42.62
C LYS A 128 -44.41 12.72 43.73
N ALA A 129 -44.40 13.63 44.69
CA ALA A 129 -43.41 13.65 45.75
C ALA A 129 -43.53 12.45 46.69
N ALA A 130 -44.76 11.97 46.94
CA ALA A 130 -45.05 10.81 47.79
C ALA A 130 -44.23 10.82 49.12
N ASP A 131 -43.33 9.85 49.30
CA ASP A 131 -42.44 9.70 50.46
C ASP A 131 -41.18 10.59 50.41
N LYS A 132 -40.85 11.16 49.25
CA LYS A 132 -39.73 12.09 49.00
C LYS A 132 -40.10 13.56 49.24
N TYR A 133 -41.23 13.82 49.88
CA TYR A 133 -41.73 15.16 50.17
C TYR A 133 -40.72 16.03 50.94
N SER A 134 -40.54 17.28 50.53
CA SER A 134 -39.96 18.36 51.35
C SER A 134 -40.84 19.62 51.31
N ALA A 135 -40.83 20.40 52.39
CA ALA A 135 -41.61 21.64 52.46
C ALA A 135 -41.14 22.69 51.44
N ASP A 136 -39.84 22.77 51.17
CA ASP A 136 -39.27 23.73 50.23
C ASP A 136 -39.70 23.44 48.78
N SER A 137 -39.63 22.17 48.35
CA SER A 137 -40.10 21.78 47.01
C SER A 137 -41.63 21.86 46.87
N ALA A 138 -42.38 21.61 47.95
CA ALA A 138 -43.83 21.77 47.98
C ALA A 138 -44.26 23.24 47.87
N LYS A 139 -43.46 24.14 48.45
CA LYS A 139 -43.63 25.59 48.28
C LYS A 139 -43.31 25.99 46.85
N ALA A 140 -42.15 25.60 46.33
CA ALA A 140 -41.72 25.92 44.97
C ALA A 140 -42.75 25.50 43.90
N ALA A 141 -43.42 24.36 44.09
CA ALA A 141 -44.45 23.87 43.17
C ALA A 141 -45.66 24.82 43.01
N VAL A 142 -45.98 25.66 44.00
CA VAL A 142 -47.14 26.56 43.94
C VAL A 142 -46.75 28.04 43.88
N ASP A 143 -45.51 28.39 44.25
CA ASP A 143 -45.08 29.77 44.52
C ASP A 143 -45.18 30.71 43.31
N THR A 144 -45.00 30.18 42.09
CA THR A 144 -44.97 31.00 40.85
C THR A 144 -46.17 30.74 39.93
N VAL A 145 -47.12 29.90 40.36
CA VAL A 145 -48.28 29.53 39.55
C VAL A 145 -49.33 30.64 39.59
N ASP A 146 -49.70 31.13 38.42
CA ASP A 146 -50.64 32.24 38.20
C ASP A 146 -51.90 31.79 37.40
N ALA A 147 -52.65 32.76 36.86
CA ALA A 147 -53.86 32.49 36.07
C ALA A 147 -53.60 31.95 34.65
N THR A 148 -52.35 31.73 34.25
CA THR A 148 -51.99 31.23 32.91
C THR A 148 -51.74 29.71 32.90
N ASP A 149 -52.03 29.05 31.78
CA ASP A 149 -51.71 27.61 31.63
C ASP A 149 -50.19 27.36 31.59
N ALA A 150 -49.41 28.33 31.09
CA ALA A 150 -47.95 28.23 31.00
C ALA A 150 -47.28 28.10 32.37
N SER A 151 -47.78 28.78 33.41
CA SER A 151 -47.23 28.67 34.77
C SER A 151 -47.54 27.31 35.40
N VAL A 152 -48.70 26.71 35.08
CA VAL A 152 -49.02 25.33 35.48
C VAL A 152 -48.07 24.34 34.83
N THR A 153 -47.90 24.42 33.50
CA THR A 153 -46.95 23.55 32.77
C THR A 153 -45.54 23.67 33.34
N ALA A 154 -45.05 24.89 33.58
CA ALA A 154 -43.73 25.12 34.16
C ALA A 154 -43.58 24.47 35.55
N SER A 155 -44.59 24.60 36.41
CA SER A 155 -44.61 23.99 37.74
C SER A 155 -44.64 22.46 37.69
N THR A 156 -45.48 21.87 36.85
CA THR A 156 -45.58 20.41 36.72
C THR A 156 -44.28 19.83 36.15
N SER A 157 -43.66 20.49 35.16
CA SER A 157 -42.36 20.08 34.62
C SER A 157 -41.23 20.17 35.65
N ALA A 158 -41.19 21.24 36.46
CA ALA A 158 -40.22 21.37 37.54
C ALA A 158 -40.42 20.28 38.60
N THR A 159 -41.67 19.89 38.87
CA THR A 159 -42.01 18.77 39.76
C THR A 159 -41.52 17.44 39.20
N ASP A 160 -41.74 17.16 37.92
CA ASP A 160 -41.26 15.93 37.27
C ASP A 160 -39.74 15.83 37.27
N ALA A 161 -39.05 16.93 37.00
CA ALA A 161 -37.59 16.99 37.07
C ALA A 161 -37.05 16.74 38.48
N ALA A 162 -37.78 17.15 39.52
CA ALA A 162 -37.40 16.91 40.91
C ALA A 162 -37.63 15.45 41.36
N PHE A 163 -38.51 14.73 40.67
CA PHE A 163 -38.87 13.33 40.98
C PHE A 163 -38.88 12.48 39.71
N PRO A 164 -37.71 12.27 39.07
CA PRO A 164 -37.63 11.48 37.86
C PRO A 164 -38.08 10.05 38.14
N VAL A 165 -38.89 9.51 37.22
CA VAL A 165 -39.20 8.09 37.19
C VAL A 165 -37.97 7.38 36.63
N ALA A 166 -37.60 6.23 37.18
CA ALA A 166 -36.54 5.43 36.56
C ALA A 166 -37.14 4.67 35.39
N GLY A 167 -36.39 4.58 34.29
CA GLY A 167 -36.70 3.65 33.20
C GLY A 167 -36.88 2.22 33.71
N GLN A 168 -37.79 1.51 33.09
CA GLN A 168 -38.22 0.15 33.41
C GLN A 168 -37.82 -0.80 32.29
N ALA A 169 -37.70 -2.07 32.65
CA ALA A 169 -37.50 -3.15 31.71
C ALA A 169 -38.76 -4.01 31.61
N PHE A 170 -39.25 -4.19 30.39
CA PHE A 170 -40.36 -5.06 30.06
C PHE A 170 -39.85 -6.27 29.26
N THR A 171 -40.55 -7.39 29.39
CA THR A 171 -40.29 -8.60 28.59
C THR A 171 -41.61 -9.04 28.02
N LEU A 172 -41.66 -9.16 26.69
CA LEU A 172 -42.82 -9.68 25.99
C LEU A 172 -43.02 -11.16 26.34
N THR A 173 -44.28 -11.58 26.35
CA THR A 173 -44.73 -12.92 26.67
C THR A 173 -45.45 -13.53 25.46
N THR A 174 -45.78 -14.82 25.52
CA THR A 174 -46.56 -15.46 24.45
C THR A 174 -48.05 -15.09 24.49
N ASN A 175 -48.49 -14.36 25.52
CA ASN A 175 -49.86 -13.84 25.59
C ASN A 175 -49.91 -12.44 24.97
N ALA A 176 -51.12 -11.93 24.74
CA ALA A 176 -51.26 -10.54 24.31
C ALA A 176 -50.70 -9.57 25.37
N ASP A 177 -49.70 -8.80 24.98
CA ASP A 177 -49.07 -7.77 25.79
C ASP A 177 -49.61 -6.38 25.42
N LEU A 178 -49.93 -5.58 26.44
CA LEU A 178 -50.27 -4.17 26.31
C LEU A 178 -49.30 -3.39 27.18
N ILE A 179 -48.20 -2.97 26.59
CA ILE A 179 -47.15 -2.19 27.24
C ILE A 179 -47.38 -0.72 26.93
N THR A 180 -47.50 0.07 27.99
CA THR A 180 -47.32 1.52 27.95
C THR A 180 -46.26 1.82 28.99
N ALA A 181 -45.07 2.15 28.51
CA ALA A 181 -43.92 2.40 29.36
C ALA A 181 -43.99 3.82 29.98
N THR A 182 -42.93 4.24 30.64
CA THR A 182 -42.88 5.45 31.44
C THR A 182 -42.56 6.69 30.59
N GLY A 183 -42.22 7.79 31.26
CA GLY A 183 -41.70 8.99 30.60
C GLY A 183 -40.18 9.08 30.72
N SER A 184 -39.48 7.95 30.79
CA SER A 184 -38.03 7.84 30.97
C SER A 184 -37.52 6.67 30.15
N ASP A 185 -36.25 6.67 29.78
CA ASP A 185 -35.67 5.67 28.87
C ASP A 185 -35.95 4.21 29.31
N ASP A 186 -36.89 3.56 28.63
CA ASP A 186 -37.37 2.23 28.92
C ASP A 186 -36.75 1.18 27.98
N THR A 187 -36.72 -0.08 28.43
CA THR A 187 -36.20 -1.21 27.63
C THR A 187 -37.26 -2.30 27.50
N ILE A 188 -37.59 -2.67 26.27
CA ILE A 188 -38.53 -3.75 25.96
C ILE A 188 -37.74 -4.90 25.35
N ASN A 189 -37.93 -6.13 25.85
CA ASN A 189 -37.23 -7.31 25.35
C ASN A 189 -38.22 -8.27 24.70
N GLY A 190 -38.02 -8.56 23.42
CA GLY A 190 -38.81 -9.48 22.62
C GLY A 190 -37.96 -10.63 22.08
N LEU A 191 -38.46 -11.85 22.23
CA LEU A 191 -37.93 -13.04 21.57
C LEU A 191 -38.96 -13.54 20.56
N VAL A 192 -38.56 -13.67 19.30
CA VAL A 192 -39.44 -14.11 18.21
C VAL A 192 -38.90 -15.43 17.67
N GLY A 193 -39.48 -16.55 18.11
CA GLY A 193 -39.14 -17.88 17.64
C GLY A 193 -39.10 -18.94 18.71
N THR A 194 -38.25 -19.96 18.54
CA THR A 194 -38.05 -21.01 19.54
C THR A 194 -36.92 -20.64 20.51
N ASN A 195 -37.14 -20.85 21.81
CA ASN A 195 -36.08 -20.71 22.80
C ASN A 195 -35.06 -21.84 22.61
N THR A 196 -33.84 -21.50 22.21
CA THR A 196 -32.74 -22.45 21.93
C THR A 196 -32.30 -23.27 23.14
N ALA A 197 -32.55 -22.81 24.37
CA ALA A 197 -32.21 -23.55 25.59
C ALA A 197 -33.18 -24.70 25.89
N ASN A 198 -34.40 -24.70 25.34
CA ASN A 198 -35.42 -25.71 25.68
C ASN A 198 -36.34 -26.16 24.52
N GLY A 199 -36.21 -25.61 23.31
CA GLY A 199 -36.96 -26.01 22.12
C GLY A 199 -38.45 -25.62 22.13
N THR A 200 -38.89 -24.75 23.03
CA THR A 200 -40.28 -24.29 23.12
C THR A 200 -40.51 -23.11 22.18
N LEU A 201 -41.60 -23.12 21.40
CA LEU A 201 -42.07 -21.95 20.63
C LEU A 201 -42.44 -20.83 21.61
N THR A 202 -41.76 -19.70 21.49
CA THR A 202 -41.91 -18.47 22.27
C THR A 202 -41.97 -17.31 21.29
N ASP A 203 -43.03 -17.25 20.47
CA ASP A 203 -43.33 -16.04 19.72
C ASP A 203 -43.96 -15.04 20.68
N THR A 204 -43.23 -13.97 20.96
CA THR A 204 -43.64 -12.93 21.93
C THR A 204 -43.93 -11.59 21.26
N ALA A 205 -43.90 -11.50 19.92
CA ALA A 205 -44.17 -10.25 19.21
C ALA A 205 -45.22 -10.44 18.11
N GLN A 206 -46.39 -10.89 18.54
CA GLN A 206 -47.55 -11.21 17.73
C GLN A 206 -48.35 -9.95 17.37
N SER A 207 -49.21 -10.05 16.36
CA SER A 207 -50.09 -8.94 15.92
C SER A 207 -51.09 -8.41 16.96
N VAL A 208 -51.24 -9.12 18.08
CA VAL A 208 -52.09 -8.72 19.21
C VAL A 208 -51.34 -7.87 20.23
N ASP A 209 -50.02 -7.80 20.14
CA ASP A 209 -49.17 -7.09 21.08
C ASP A 209 -49.10 -5.60 20.70
N ILE A 210 -49.20 -4.74 21.72
CA ILE A 210 -49.14 -3.29 21.60
C ILE A 210 -48.05 -2.79 22.55
N ILE A 211 -47.05 -2.13 21.98
CA ILE A 211 -45.90 -1.57 22.66
C ILE A 211 -45.92 -0.07 22.42
N ASP A 212 -45.96 0.69 23.50
CA ASP A 212 -45.82 2.14 23.52
C ASP A 212 -44.70 2.46 24.50
N GLY A 213 -43.54 2.94 24.01
CA GLY A 213 -42.40 3.32 24.86
C GLY A 213 -42.65 4.59 25.68
N GLY A 214 -43.69 5.36 25.35
CA GLY A 214 -44.05 6.55 26.09
C GLY A 214 -43.17 7.73 25.70
N ALA A 215 -42.49 8.33 26.68
CA ALA A 215 -41.54 9.42 26.41
C ALA A 215 -40.18 9.04 26.96
N GLY A 216 -39.11 9.52 26.36
CA GLY A 216 -37.76 9.06 26.69
C GLY A 216 -37.04 8.65 25.42
N ALA A 217 -35.86 8.06 25.56
CA ALA A 217 -35.21 7.33 24.48
C ALA A 217 -35.40 5.84 24.73
N ASP A 218 -36.37 5.24 24.05
CA ASP A 218 -36.83 3.90 24.35
C ASP A 218 -36.19 2.85 23.43
N THR A 219 -35.85 1.68 24.00
CA THR A 219 -35.12 0.62 23.29
C THR A 219 -35.91 -0.67 23.23
N LEU A 220 -36.03 -1.25 22.03
CA LEU A 220 -36.57 -2.59 21.82
C LEU A 220 -35.44 -3.56 21.43
N ASN A 221 -35.18 -4.54 22.29
CA ASN A 221 -34.25 -5.63 22.03
C ASN A 221 -35.00 -6.81 21.39
N LEU A 222 -34.66 -7.15 20.15
CA LEU A 222 -35.27 -8.23 19.36
C LEU A 222 -34.25 -9.32 19.03
N GLN A 223 -34.62 -10.56 19.37
CA GLN A 223 -33.88 -11.75 18.95
C GLN A 223 -34.79 -12.65 18.11
N LEU A 224 -34.36 -13.00 16.89
CA LEU A 224 -35.12 -13.84 15.97
C LEU A 224 -34.47 -15.22 15.84
N THR A 225 -35.25 -16.28 16.02
CA THR A 225 -34.77 -17.67 15.94
C THR A 225 -35.67 -18.54 15.06
N SER A 226 -35.20 -19.74 14.71
CA SER A 226 -35.87 -20.60 13.74
C SER A 226 -37.27 -21.06 14.20
N GLY A 227 -38.18 -21.18 13.22
CA GLY A 227 -39.56 -21.61 13.42
C GLY A 227 -40.53 -20.49 13.85
N ALA A 228 -40.11 -19.23 13.82
CA ALA A 228 -40.93 -18.07 14.15
C ALA A 228 -41.84 -17.61 12.99
N ALA A 229 -42.95 -16.95 13.34
CA ALA A 229 -43.65 -16.05 12.42
C ALA A 229 -42.89 -14.71 12.33
N ALA A 230 -43.15 -13.93 11.27
CA ALA A 230 -42.60 -12.58 11.17
C ALA A 230 -43.09 -11.70 12.33
N PHE A 231 -42.22 -10.82 12.84
CA PHE A 231 -42.57 -9.82 13.85
C PHE A 231 -43.81 -9.03 13.41
N ALA A 232 -44.82 -8.93 14.29
CA ALA A 232 -46.10 -8.31 13.96
C ALA A 232 -46.65 -7.38 15.04
N ALA A 233 -45.97 -7.22 16.17
CA ALA A 233 -46.39 -6.31 17.24
C ALA A 233 -46.52 -4.86 16.73
N LYS A 234 -47.41 -4.10 17.34
CA LYS A 234 -47.54 -2.66 17.10
C LYS A 234 -46.60 -1.92 18.04
N VAL A 235 -45.74 -1.08 17.49
CA VAL A 235 -44.71 -0.34 18.22
C VAL A 235 -44.89 1.16 17.97
N ALA A 236 -45.00 1.93 19.04
CA ALA A 236 -45.04 3.39 19.02
C ALA A 236 -44.07 3.95 20.06
N ASN A 237 -43.53 5.13 19.81
CA ASN A 237 -42.58 5.83 20.68
C ASN A 237 -41.42 4.92 21.13
N VAL A 238 -40.78 4.25 20.17
CA VAL A 238 -39.55 3.48 20.40
C VAL A 238 -38.56 3.90 19.33
N GLU A 239 -37.45 4.52 19.75
CA GLU A 239 -36.50 5.14 18.85
C GLU A 239 -35.37 4.18 18.46
N THR A 240 -34.99 3.25 19.34
CA THR A 240 -33.87 2.33 19.11
C THR A 240 -34.33 0.88 19.06
N VAL A 241 -33.88 0.15 18.04
CA VAL A 241 -34.02 -1.31 17.97
C VAL A 241 -32.65 -1.97 18.00
N ASN A 242 -32.41 -2.86 18.95
CA ASN A 242 -31.28 -3.78 18.93
C ASN A 242 -31.76 -5.12 18.37
N TYR A 243 -31.13 -5.59 17.30
CA TYR A 243 -31.60 -6.71 16.50
C TYR A 243 -30.51 -7.78 16.33
N THR A 244 -30.87 -9.03 16.60
CA THR A 244 -30.02 -10.20 16.32
C THR A 244 -30.83 -11.29 15.62
N ASP A 245 -30.39 -11.71 14.45
CA ASP A 245 -31.01 -12.79 13.68
C ASP A 245 -30.16 -14.07 13.69
N PHE A 246 -30.74 -15.15 14.19
CA PHE A 246 -30.14 -16.48 14.20
C PHE A 246 -30.70 -17.41 13.11
N SER A 247 -31.62 -16.94 12.25
CA SER A 247 -32.39 -17.81 11.37
C SER A 247 -32.90 -17.23 10.04
N GLY A 248 -32.81 -15.93 9.80
CA GLY A 248 -33.20 -15.27 8.55
C GLY A 248 -34.71 -15.03 8.40
N VAL A 249 -35.44 -14.84 9.51
CA VAL A 249 -36.90 -14.65 9.50
C VAL A 249 -37.30 -13.23 9.08
N GLY A 250 -36.40 -12.25 9.26
CA GLY A 250 -36.60 -10.84 8.92
C GLY A 250 -37.51 -10.06 9.87
N TYR A 251 -37.33 -8.74 9.90
CA TYR A 251 -38.07 -7.77 10.73
C TYR A 251 -38.82 -6.77 9.85
N ASN A 252 -40.14 -6.72 9.97
CA ASN A 252 -40.96 -5.75 9.25
C ASN A 252 -41.26 -4.53 10.15
N MET A 253 -40.77 -3.37 9.75
CA MET A 253 -40.87 -2.10 10.47
C MET A 253 -42.13 -1.28 10.14
N ALA A 254 -43.06 -1.80 9.34
CA ALA A 254 -44.31 -1.11 9.00
C ALA A 254 -45.15 -0.73 10.25
N ASN A 255 -44.92 -1.44 11.37
CA ASN A 255 -45.57 -1.19 12.66
C ASN A 255 -44.66 -0.49 13.68
N SER A 256 -43.50 0.03 13.26
CA SER A 256 -42.46 0.62 14.12
C SER A 256 -41.93 1.93 13.54
N ALA A 257 -42.84 2.82 13.14
CA ALA A 257 -42.52 4.02 12.35
C ALA A 257 -41.64 5.05 13.08
N ASP A 258 -41.60 5.04 14.41
CA ASP A 258 -40.85 6.01 15.22
C ASP A 258 -39.36 5.63 15.38
N VAL A 259 -38.93 4.45 14.93
CA VAL A 259 -37.55 3.98 15.07
C VAL A 259 -36.61 4.81 14.21
N THR A 260 -35.58 5.39 14.81
CA THR A 260 -34.51 6.17 14.16
C THR A 260 -33.17 5.43 14.14
N THR A 261 -32.94 4.51 15.07
CA THR A 261 -31.66 3.81 15.24
C THR A 261 -31.87 2.30 15.21
N LEU A 262 -31.07 1.61 14.40
CA LEU A 262 -31.10 0.16 14.28
C LEU A 262 -29.71 -0.41 14.48
N ASN A 263 -29.53 -1.19 15.54
CA ASN A 263 -28.28 -1.85 15.85
C ASN A 263 -28.40 -3.34 15.54
N ILE A 264 -27.65 -3.82 14.55
CA ILE A 264 -27.60 -5.22 14.16
C ILE A 264 -26.27 -5.80 14.64
N ALA A 265 -26.34 -6.72 15.59
CA ALA A 265 -25.16 -7.27 16.20
C ALA A 265 -25.24 -8.78 16.42
N ASN A 266 -24.13 -9.47 16.21
CA ASN A 266 -23.97 -10.92 16.47
C ASN A 266 -24.95 -11.84 15.70
N SER A 267 -25.57 -11.35 14.62
CA SER A 267 -26.42 -12.18 13.75
C SER A 267 -25.57 -13.23 13.04
N VAL A 268 -26.04 -14.47 13.02
CA VAL A 268 -25.39 -15.60 12.33
C VAL A 268 -26.15 -16.02 11.06
N ALA A 269 -27.27 -15.35 10.77
CA ALA A 269 -28.05 -15.47 9.55
C ALA A 269 -28.18 -14.10 8.88
N SER A 270 -28.55 -14.08 7.60
CA SER A 270 -28.81 -12.83 6.88
C SER A 270 -29.97 -12.10 7.54
N SER A 271 -29.74 -10.83 7.83
CA SER A 271 -30.65 -9.93 8.52
C SER A 271 -31.45 -9.19 7.46
N ASN A 272 -32.77 -9.33 7.44
CA ASN A 272 -33.63 -8.65 6.46
C ASN A 272 -34.63 -7.75 7.18
N VAL A 273 -34.51 -6.44 7.01
CA VAL A 273 -35.41 -5.44 7.55
C VAL A 273 -36.21 -4.82 6.42
N THR A 274 -37.53 -4.66 6.57
CA THR A 274 -38.39 -4.14 5.50
C THR A 274 -39.34 -3.06 6.00
N ASN A 275 -39.78 -2.17 5.10
CA ASN A 275 -40.73 -1.08 5.35
C ASN A 275 -40.26 -0.13 6.48
N ALA A 276 -38.97 0.23 6.47
CA ALA A 276 -38.47 1.30 7.33
C ALA A 276 -39.01 2.65 6.83
N ALA A 277 -39.74 3.36 7.67
CA ALA A 277 -40.48 4.57 7.28
C ALA A 277 -39.59 5.82 7.10
N GLN A 278 -38.32 5.75 7.50
CA GLN A 278 -37.32 6.82 7.42
C GLN A 278 -35.91 6.20 7.38
N LEU A 279 -34.92 6.97 6.92
CA LEU A 279 -33.50 6.57 6.98
C LEU A 279 -33.06 6.35 8.43
N LEU A 280 -32.40 5.22 8.68
CA LEU A 280 -31.98 4.79 10.01
C LEU A 280 -30.50 5.09 10.25
N ASP A 281 -30.16 5.47 11.48
CA ASP A 281 -28.78 5.37 11.97
C ASP A 281 -28.48 3.88 12.20
N LEU A 282 -27.81 3.25 11.23
CA LEU A 282 -27.52 1.82 11.23
C LEU A 282 -26.18 1.54 11.93
N SER A 283 -26.16 0.61 12.88
CA SER A 283 -24.93 0.05 13.44
C SER A 283 -24.83 -1.43 13.12
N VAL A 284 -23.69 -1.87 12.59
CA VAL A 284 -23.41 -3.27 12.23
C VAL A 284 -22.17 -3.73 12.96
N THR A 285 -22.34 -4.70 13.87
CA THR A 285 -21.27 -5.15 14.78
C THR A 285 -21.14 -6.67 14.76
N ASP A 286 -19.93 -7.18 14.57
CA ASP A 286 -19.61 -8.61 14.61
C ASP A 286 -20.50 -9.48 13.68
N ILE A 287 -20.79 -8.97 12.47
CA ILE A 287 -21.50 -9.70 11.41
C ILE A 287 -20.47 -10.29 10.43
N ASN A 288 -20.63 -11.56 10.04
CA ASN A 288 -19.64 -12.31 9.25
C ASN A 288 -20.27 -13.01 8.04
N LYS A 289 -19.94 -12.57 6.81
CA LYS A 289 -20.41 -13.15 5.53
C LYS A 289 -21.93 -13.22 5.38
N GLN A 290 -22.66 -12.48 6.20
CA GLN A 290 -24.11 -12.39 6.10
C GLN A 290 -24.48 -11.10 5.37
N THR A 291 -25.62 -11.14 4.71
CA THR A 291 -26.25 -9.93 4.16
C THR A 291 -27.05 -9.25 5.26
N VAL A 292 -26.86 -7.94 5.40
CA VAL A 292 -27.75 -7.04 6.14
C VAL A 292 -28.51 -6.25 5.07
N SER A 293 -29.77 -6.61 4.87
CA SER A 293 -30.65 -6.00 3.89
C SER A 293 -31.64 -5.07 4.61
N ILE A 294 -31.70 -3.81 4.20
CA ILE A 294 -32.61 -2.79 4.74
C ILE A 294 -33.48 -2.27 3.60
N GLY A 295 -34.78 -2.53 3.66
CA GLY A 295 -35.78 -2.01 2.73
C GLY A 295 -36.50 -0.80 3.30
N TYR A 296 -36.31 0.35 2.67
CA TYR A 296 -37.01 1.59 2.99
C TYR A 296 -38.36 1.71 2.29
N ASP A 297 -39.30 2.41 2.92
CA ASP A 297 -40.47 2.90 2.21
C ASP A 297 -40.04 3.92 1.16
N ALA A 298 -40.64 3.90 -0.03
CA ALA A 298 -40.33 4.86 -1.10
C ALA A 298 -40.52 6.34 -0.71
N ALA A 299 -41.23 6.64 0.38
CA ALA A 299 -41.35 7.99 0.90
C ALA A 299 -40.13 8.48 1.70
N ALA A 300 -39.32 7.55 2.22
CA ALA A 300 -38.13 7.81 3.03
C ALA A 300 -36.89 8.14 2.20
N VAL A 301 -36.87 7.69 0.95
CA VAL A 301 -35.75 7.79 -0.01
C VAL A 301 -36.25 8.37 -1.33
N ASN A 302 -36.86 9.56 -1.29
CA ASN A 302 -37.38 10.25 -2.48
C ASN A 302 -36.81 11.65 -2.67
N SER A 303 -35.86 12.04 -1.83
CA SER A 303 -35.16 13.31 -1.98
C SER A 303 -33.97 13.10 -2.93
N ASN A 304 -33.22 14.16 -3.18
CA ASN A 304 -31.99 14.10 -3.97
C ASN A 304 -30.76 14.44 -3.12
N THR A 305 -30.90 14.29 -1.81
CA THR A 305 -29.90 14.57 -0.79
C THR A 305 -29.96 13.53 0.34
N ASP A 306 -30.44 12.32 0.05
CA ASP A 306 -30.65 11.27 1.04
C ASP A 306 -29.30 10.72 1.51
N VAL A 307 -29.12 10.64 2.84
CA VAL A 307 -27.87 10.25 3.50
C VAL A 307 -28.09 9.06 4.41
N GLN A 308 -27.50 7.92 4.07
CA GLN A 308 -27.51 6.73 4.90
C GLN A 308 -26.28 6.72 5.83
N LYS A 309 -26.52 6.72 7.14
CA LYS A 309 -25.46 6.63 8.15
C LYS A 309 -25.24 5.19 8.60
N ILE A 310 -23.99 4.78 8.66
CA ILE A 310 -23.58 3.42 8.95
C ILE A 310 -22.41 3.47 9.94
N THR A 311 -22.54 2.84 11.09
CA THR A 311 -21.42 2.55 11.99
C THR A 311 -21.04 1.08 11.84
N VAL A 312 -19.75 0.80 11.67
CA VAL A 312 -19.22 -0.57 11.64
C VAL A 312 -18.18 -0.75 12.74
N ASP A 313 -18.27 -1.86 13.47
CA ASP A 313 -17.31 -2.21 14.52
C ASP A 313 -17.08 -3.71 14.54
N GLY A 314 -15.86 -4.12 14.21
CA GLY A 314 -15.42 -5.51 14.28
C GLY A 314 -15.88 -6.36 13.12
N TYR A 315 -14.89 -6.80 12.32
CA TYR A 315 -14.62 -8.18 11.94
C TYR A 315 -13.79 -8.26 10.64
N VAL A 316 -12.52 -8.72 10.73
CA VAL A 316 -11.82 -9.52 9.70
C VAL A 316 -10.88 -10.50 10.39
N THR A 317 -11.04 -11.79 10.13
CA THR A 317 -9.89 -12.71 10.12
C THR A 317 -9.61 -13.02 8.65
N ALA A 318 -8.33 -13.18 8.28
CA ALA A 318 -7.86 -13.31 6.89
C ALA A 318 -8.50 -14.43 6.04
N ALA A 319 -9.44 -15.21 6.58
CA ALA A 319 -10.21 -16.27 5.88
C ALA A 319 -11.69 -15.91 5.63
N ALA A 320 -12.15 -14.71 6.00
CA ALA A 320 -13.54 -14.30 5.88
C ALA A 320 -13.74 -13.15 4.88
N GLY A 321 -14.79 -13.25 4.06
CA GLY A 321 -15.18 -12.23 3.10
C GLY A 321 -16.07 -11.17 3.76
N ALA A 322 -16.32 -10.08 3.03
CA ALA A 322 -17.05 -8.91 3.51
C ALA A 322 -18.49 -9.23 3.95
N THR A 323 -19.00 -8.43 4.90
CA THR A 323 -20.43 -8.35 5.20
C THR A 323 -21.12 -7.49 4.14
N ASN A 324 -22.16 -8.03 3.51
CA ASN A 324 -22.90 -7.26 2.52
C ASN A 324 -23.90 -6.35 3.24
N LEU A 325 -23.91 -5.07 2.89
CA LEU A 325 -24.95 -4.13 3.26
C LEU A 325 -25.74 -3.83 2.00
N ASP A 326 -26.98 -4.28 1.98
CA ASP A 326 -27.91 -4.20 0.87
C ASP A 326 -29.05 -3.25 1.26
N PHE A 327 -29.35 -2.28 0.41
CA PHE A 327 -30.41 -1.30 0.63
C PHE A 327 -31.60 -1.44 -0.34
N ASN A 328 -31.71 -2.58 -1.04
CA ASN A 328 -32.77 -2.98 -1.96
C ASN A 328 -33.13 -1.87 -2.97
N ASP A 329 -32.15 -1.38 -3.72
CA ASP A 329 -32.31 -0.30 -4.70
C ASP A 329 -32.95 0.98 -4.13
N ALA A 330 -32.67 1.31 -2.86
CA ALA A 330 -33.10 2.58 -2.30
C ALA A 330 -32.38 3.75 -2.97
N ASP A 331 -33.13 4.79 -3.38
CA ASP A 331 -32.59 6.04 -3.95
C ASP A 331 -31.81 6.84 -2.88
N ILE A 332 -30.58 6.42 -2.58
CA ILE A 332 -29.68 7.06 -1.60
C ILE A 332 -28.56 7.76 -2.36
N GLU A 333 -28.34 9.06 -2.12
CA GLU A 333 -27.27 9.82 -2.79
C GLU A 333 -25.92 9.77 -2.08
N SER A 334 -25.91 9.57 -0.76
CA SER A 334 -24.70 9.58 0.05
C SER A 334 -24.70 8.53 1.14
N PHE A 335 -23.56 7.85 1.31
CA PHE A 335 -23.31 6.99 2.47
C PHE A 335 -22.29 7.66 3.39
N GLU A 336 -22.57 7.69 4.70
CA GLU A 336 -21.65 8.12 5.74
C GLU A 336 -21.28 6.92 6.61
N ILE A 337 -20.04 6.44 6.49
CA ILE A 337 -19.54 5.24 7.14
C ILE A 337 -18.56 5.63 8.24
N GLU A 338 -18.79 5.15 9.46
CA GLU A 338 -17.90 5.34 10.60
C GLU A 338 -17.37 3.98 11.06
N ALA A 339 -16.06 3.73 10.86
CA ALA A 339 -15.39 2.50 11.29
C ALA A 339 -14.74 2.69 12.67
N LYS A 340 -15.21 1.93 13.65
CA LYS A 340 -14.80 2.00 15.06
C LYS A 340 -14.31 0.64 15.55
N GLY A 341 -13.66 0.67 16.72
CA GLY A 341 -13.24 -0.52 17.44
C GLY A 341 -12.26 -1.39 16.65
N SER A 342 -12.70 -2.53 16.11
CA SER A 342 -11.84 -3.47 15.38
C SER A 342 -12.04 -3.38 13.86
N LYS A 343 -11.00 -3.78 13.08
CA LYS A 343 -11.04 -3.80 11.60
C LYS A 343 -12.32 -4.43 11.06
N SER A 344 -12.98 -3.79 10.11
CA SER A 344 -14.21 -4.28 9.45
C SER A 344 -13.99 -4.49 7.95
N ALA A 345 -14.72 -5.44 7.36
CA ALA A 345 -14.85 -5.58 5.91
C ALA A 345 -16.32 -5.54 5.50
N ILE A 346 -16.69 -4.57 4.66
CA ILE A 346 -18.05 -4.40 4.16
C ILE A 346 -18.07 -4.30 2.63
N ARG A 347 -19.18 -4.77 2.07
CA ARG A 347 -19.52 -4.59 0.66
C ARG A 347 -20.86 -3.87 0.60
N LEU A 348 -20.89 -2.70 -0.01
CA LEU A 348 -22.14 -2.02 -0.30
C LEU A 348 -22.72 -2.62 -1.58
N GLU A 349 -23.82 -3.36 -1.44
CA GLU A 349 -24.63 -3.87 -2.55
C GLU A 349 -25.62 -2.78 -2.98
N ASP A 350 -25.84 -2.66 -4.29
CA ASP A 350 -26.80 -1.74 -4.92
C ASP A 350 -26.61 -0.26 -4.55
N ALA A 351 -25.44 0.11 -4.04
CA ALA A 351 -25.07 1.50 -3.79
C ALA A 351 -24.87 2.30 -5.09
N ASN A 352 -25.12 1.72 -6.27
CA ASN A 352 -24.55 2.20 -7.51
C ASN A 352 -25.49 3.03 -8.42
N ALA A 353 -26.81 2.92 -8.25
CA ALA A 353 -27.75 3.60 -9.14
C ALA A 353 -27.85 5.10 -8.88
N THR A 354 -27.75 5.51 -7.61
CA THR A 354 -28.00 6.89 -7.17
C THR A 354 -26.90 7.48 -6.30
N ALA A 355 -26.02 6.67 -5.70
CA ALA A 355 -25.03 7.19 -4.78
C ALA A 355 -23.91 7.91 -5.55
N THR A 356 -23.71 9.18 -5.24
CA THR A 356 -22.66 10.01 -5.86
C THR A 356 -21.49 10.24 -4.90
N LYS A 357 -21.70 9.98 -3.60
CA LYS A 357 -20.73 10.26 -2.54
C LYS A 357 -20.69 9.16 -1.47
N VAL A 358 -19.48 8.80 -1.05
CA VAL A 358 -19.25 8.06 0.20
C VAL A 358 -18.31 8.88 1.08
N VAL A 359 -18.63 8.99 2.36
CA VAL A 359 -17.77 9.58 3.38
C VAL A 359 -17.34 8.49 4.35
N VAL A 360 -16.05 8.40 4.66
CA VAL A 360 -15.53 7.45 5.64
C VAL A 360 -14.85 8.20 6.78
N THR A 361 -15.17 7.81 8.01
CA THR A 361 -14.61 8.38 9.24
C THR A 361 -14.30 7.28 10.24
N GLY A 362 -13.66 7.65 11.35
CA GLY A 362 -13.32 6.73 12.41
C GLY A 362 -11.84 6.35 12.39
N SER A 363 -11.49 5.33 13.16
CA SER A 363 -10.09 5.03 13.51
C SER A 363 -9.71 3.56 13.39
N ALA A 364 -10.66 2.68 13.04
CA ALA A 364 -10.40 1.27 12.83
C ALA A 364 -10.29 1.00 11.33
N ASP A 365 -9.36 0.14 10.91
CA ASP A 365 -9.14 -0.21 9.51
C ASP A 365 -10.43 -0.69 8.83
N LEU A 366 -10.58 -0.38 7.55
CA LEU A 366 -11.78 -0.69 6.79
C LEU A 366 -11.43 -1.26 5.43
N ASP A 367 -11.92 -2.46 5.13
CA ASP A 367 -11.98 -2.97 3.76
C ASP A 367 -13.37 -2.64 3.21
N LEU A 368 -13.45 -1.70 2.27
CA LEU A 368 -14.69 -1.25 1.63
C LEU A 368 -14.69 -1.68 0.16
N SER A 369 -15.76 -2.35 -0.25
CA SER A 369 -15.98 -2.73 -1.64
C SER A 369 -17.39 -2.38 -2.10
N PHE A 370 -17.57 -2.30 -3.41
CA PHE A 370 -18.85 -2.08 -4.06
C PHE A 370 -19.13 -3.24 -5.01
N SER A 371 -20.40 -3.55 -5.20
CA SER A 371 -20.83 -4.53 -6.20
C SER A 371 -22.26 -4.30 -6.63
N ASP A 372 -22.53 -4.56 -7.90
CA ASP A 372 -23.86 -4.78 -8.45
C ASP A 372 -24.31 -6.23 -8.16
N ASP A 373 -25.52 -6.42 -7.61
CA ASP A 373 -26.08 -7.75 -7.30
C ASP A 373 -26.29 -8.61 -8.56
N THR A 374 -26.39 -8.03 -9.77
CA THR A 374 -26.55 -8.85 -10.98
C THR A 374 -25.88 -8.27 -12.24
N SER A 375 -25.16 -9.14 -12.96
CA SER A 375 -24.64 -8.93 -14.34
C SER A 375 -25.70 -8.56 -15.41
N ALA A 376 -26.95 -8.30 -15.02
CA ALA A 376 -28.08 -7.98 -15.88
C ALA A 376 -28.56 -6.53 -15.72
N ASP A 377 -28.22 -5.84 -14.63
CA ASP A 377 -28.39 -4.40 -14.55
C ASP A 377 -27.14 -3.73 -15.14
N ALA A 378 -27.36 -2.78 -16.04
CA ALA A 378 -26.28 -2.02 -16.66
C ALA A 378 -26.09 -0.75 -15.84
N ASP A 379 -25.93 -0.92 -14.52
CA ASP A 379 -25.93 0.20 -13.61
C ASP A 379 -24.57 0.91 -13.69
N THR A 380 -24.50 1.87 -14.60
CA THR A 380 -23.29 2.64 -14.85
C THR A 380 -22.96 3.41 -13.59
N THR A 381 -21.86 3.04 -12.95
CA THR A 381 -21.39 3.57 -11.67
C THR A 381 -21.42 5.10 -11.65
N ILE A 382 -22.34 5.72 -10.90
CA ILE A 382 -22.42 7.19 -10.80
C ILE A 382 -21.63 7.78 -9.61
N LEU A 383 -21.00 6.90 -8.83
CA LEU A 383 -20.21 7.27 -7.66
C LEU A 383 -18.98 8.07 -8.09
N LYS A 384 -18.92 9.34 -7.70
CA LYS A 384 -17.87 10.31 -8.09
C LYS A 384 -16.93 10.68 -6.98
N THR A 385 -17.37 10.56 -5.72
CA THR A 385 -16.64 11.12 -4.59
C THR A 385 -16.52 10.12 -3.47
N ILE A 386 -15.27 9.83 -3.09
CA ILE A 386 -14.93 9.16 -1.83
C ILE A 386 -14.18 10.18 -0.98
N ASP A 387 -14.71 10.51 0.19
CA ASP A 387 -14.11 11.45 1.14
C ASP A 387 -13.86 10.74 2.47
N ALA A 388 -12.64 10.22 2.61
CA ALA A 388 -12.11 9.61 3.82
C ALA A 388 -11.04 10.49 4.48
N SER A 389 -11.06 11.81 4.23
CA SER A 389 -10.05 12.76 4.72
C SER A 389 -9.95 12.87 6.25
N ALA A 390 -11.01 12.48 6.98
CA ALA A 390 -11.06 12.46 8.44
C ALA A 390 -10.80 11.06 9.03
N PHE A 391 -10.51 10.06 8.19
CA PHE A 391 -10.24 8.69 8.61
C PHE A 391 -8.78 8.54 9.07
N THR A 392 -8.56 7.75 10.13
CA THR A 392 -7.20 7.54 10.67
C THR A 392 -6.76 6.08 10.70
N GLY A 393 -7.63 5.15 10.32
CA GLY A 393 -7.26 3.74 10.10
C GLY A 393 -6.78 3.50 8.68
N ASP A 394 -6.33 2.28 8.37
CA ASP A 394 -5.96 1.90 7.00
C ASP A 394 -7.24 1.63 6.19
N LEU A 395 -7.44 2.34 5.08
CA LEU A 395 -8.54 2.12 4.15
C LEU A 395 -8.08 1.25 2.99
N THR A 396 -8.71 0.08 2.80
CA THR A 396 -8.63 -0.69 1.56
C THR A 396 -9.93 -0.51 0.79
N LEU A 397 -9.86 0.20 -0.33
CA LEU A 397 -10.98 0.46 -1.23
C LEU A 397 -10.82 -0.40 -2.48
N GLU A 398 -11.65 -1.43 -2.60
CA GLU A 398 -11.71 -2.26 -3.82
C GLU A 398 -12.96 -1.87 -4.60
N ALA A 399 -12.78 -1.04 -5.63
CA ALA A 399 -13.87 -0.70 -6.52
C ALA A 399 -13.96 -1.69 -7.68
N ASP A 400 -15.17 -1.88 -8.21
CA ASP A 400 -15.39 -2.73 -9.38
C ASP A 400 -14.66 -2.20 -10.63
N ALA A 401 -14.64 -3.01 -11.70
CA ALA A 401 -13.97 -2.64 -12.96
C ALA A 401 -14.64 -1.46 -13.69
N GLU A 402 -15.87 -1.09 -13.30
CA GLU A 402 -16.67 -0.01 -13.91
C GLU A 402 -16.44 1.33 -13.18
N PHE A 403 -15.95 1.29 -11.95
CA PHE A 403 -15.51 2.42 -11.16
C PHE A 403 -14.30 3.11 -11.80
N GLY A 404 -14.47 4.36 -12.22
CA GLY A 404 -13.48 5.11 -13.00
C GLY A 404 -13.90 5.42 -14.45
N ALA A 405 -15.09 4.98 -14.86
CA ALA A 405 -15.70 5.46 -16.12
C ALA A 405 -16.08 6.97 -16.08
N LEU A 406 -16.18 7.55 -14.88
CA LEU A 406 -16.45 8.98 -14.62
C LEU A 406 -15.25 9.67 -13.98
N ASP A 407 -15.28 11.01 -13.96
CA ASP A 407 -14.25 11.82 -13.28
C ASP A 407 -14.35 11.65 -11.76
N GLN A 408 -13.39 10.94 -11.17
CA GLN A 408 -13.39 10.59 -9.74
C GLN A 408 -12.66 11.62 -8.88
N THR A 409 -13.17 11.85 -7.67
CA THR A 409 -12.50 12.57 -6.59
C THR A 409 -12.39 11.66 -5.38
N ILE A 410 -11.19 11.16 -5.12
CA ILE A 410 -10.91 10.24 -4.02
C ILE A 410 -9.95 10.95 -3.06
N THR A 411 -10.34 11.03 -1.79
CA THR A 411 -9.47 11.52 -0.72
C THR A 411 -9.47 10.52 0.42
N THR A 412 -8.30 10.13 0.91
CA THR A 412 -8.17 9.23 2.07
C THR A 412 -7.44 9.88 3.23
N GLY A 413 -7.06 9.07 4.23
CA GLY A 413 -6.84 9.50 5.60
C GLY A 413 -5.36 9.62 5.98
N THR A 414 -5.05 9.29 7.23
CA THR A 414 -3.66 9.19 7.72
C THR A 414 -3.14 7.75 7.80
N GLY A 415 -3.89 6.78 7.27
CA GLY A 415 -3.55 5.36 7.28
C GLY A 415 -2.66 4.99 6.09
N ALA A 416 -2.18 3.75 6.04
CA ALA A 416 -1.56 3.21 4.84
C ALA A 416 -2.64 2.74 3.87
N ASP A 417 -3.12 3.66 3.04
CA ASP A 417 -4.33 3.48 2.25
C ASP A 417 -4.06 2.76 0.92
N LYS A 418 -4.99 1.90 0.52
CA LYS A 418 -4.96 1.13 -0.72
C LYS A 418 -6.24 1.37 -1.49
N VAL A 419 -6.13 1.90 -2.70
CA VAL A 419 -7.29 2.22 -3.54
C VAL A 419 -7.14 1.53 -4.89
N THR A 420 -8.14 0.75 -5.31
CA THR A 420 -8.21 0.14 -6.63
C THR A 420 -9.32 0.80 -7.45
N ILE A 421 -9.01 1.19 -8.69
CA ILE A 421 -9.95 1.77 -9.67
C ILE A 421 -9.81 1.08 -11.03
N GLY A 422 -10.86 1.09 -11.87
CA GLY A 422 -10.90 0.42 -13.17
C GLY A 422 -10.47 1.27 -14.38
N ASN A 423 -10.54 2.60 -14.34
CA ASN A 423 -10.01 3.42 -15.43
C ASN A 423 -9.58 4.80 -14.95
N LEU A 424 -8.86 5.53 -15.80
CA LEU A 424 -8.42 6.89 -15.57
C LEU A 424 -8.93 7.86 -16.65
N THR A 425 -9.39 9.00 -16.19
CA THR A 425 -9.64 10.21 -16.97
C THR A 425 -8.62 11.30 -16.62
N LYS A 426 -8.62 12.38 -17.38
CA LYS A 426 -7.76 13.55 -17.09
C LYS A 426 -8.22 14.39 -15.90
N ASP A 427 -9.49 14.25 -15.52
CA ASP A 427 -10.14 15.07 -14.50
C ASP A 427 -10.17 14.35 -13.14
N ASP A 428 -9.72 13.10 -13.09
CA ASP A 428 -9.55 12.37 -11.84
C ASP A 428 -8.58 13.06 -10.89
N THR A 429 -8.97 13.09 -9.62
CA THR A 429 -8.20 13.63 -8.51
C THR A 429 -8.16 12.59 -7.40
N VAL A 430 -6.96 12.11 -7.09
CA VAL A 430 -6.70 11.18 -6.00
C VAL A 430 -5.73 11.83 -5.02
N ASP A 431 -6.11 11.90 -3.75
CA ASP A 431 -5.25 12.35 -2.65
C ASP A 431 -5.30 11.33 -1.53
N LEU A 432 -4.27 10.50 -1.38
CA LEU A 432 -4.31 9.41 -0.39
C LEU A 432 -3.83 9.83 1.01
N GLY A 433 -3.62 11.13 1.25
CA GLY A 433 -3.43 11.67 2.59
C GLY A 433 -2.01 11.49 3.15
N GLU A 434 -1.87 11.08 4.41
CA GLU A 434 -0.55 10.74 4.98
C GLU A 434 -0.47 9.22 5.09
N GLY A 435 0.64 8.60 4.69
CA GLY A 435 0.70 7.15 4.74
C GLY A 435 1.78 6.60 3.85
N ALA A 436 1.76 5.28 3.66
CA ALA A 436 2.51 4.63 2.61
C ALA A 436 1.48 4.11 1.61
N ASP A 437 1.06 4.98 0.70
CA ASP A 437 -0.21 4.81 0.01
C ASP A 437 -0.03 4.17 -1.36
N THR A 438 -1.01 3.36 -1.75
CA THR A 438 -1.02 2.63 -3.03
C THR A 438 -2.29 2.88 -3.80
N LEU A 439 -2.14 3.42 -5.02
CA LEU A 439 -3.22 3.48 -6.02
C LEU A 439 -3.00 2.36 -7.05
N THR A 440 -3.99 1.49 -7.24
CA THR A 440 -4.02 0.47 -8.28
C THR A 440 -5.04 0.85 -9.35
N VAL A 441 -4.65 0.75 -10.62
CA VAL A 441 -5.49 1.03 -11.78
C VAL A 441 -5.52 -0.20 -12.69
N ASN A 442 -6.71 -0.78 -12.85
CA ASN A 442 -6.95 -2.01 -13.61
C ASN A 442 -7.47 -1.71 -15.00
N PHE A 443 -6.61 -1.69 -16.02
CA PHE A 443 -7.02 -1.48 -17.41
C PHE A 443 -7.51 -2.78 -18.05
N THR A 444 -8.71 -2.74 -18.62
CA THR A 444 -9.33 -3.85 -19.37
C THR A 444 -9.41 -3.57 -20.88
N THR A 445 -9.06 -2.35 -21.31
CA THR A 445 -9.06 -1.88 -22.71
C THR A 445 -7.99 -0.82 -22.93
N ASP A 446 -7.55 -0.64 -24.18
CA ASP A 446 -6.65 0.45 -24.59
C ASP A 446 -7.03 1.79 -23.97
N THR A 447 -6.06 2.44 -23.34
CA THR A 447 -6.29 3.66 -22.58
C THR A 447 -5.18 4.66 -22.85
N THR A 448 -5.54 5.87 -23.30
CA THR A 448 -4.58 6.95 -23.56
C THR A 448 -4.97 8.23 -22.82
N VAL A 449 -4.25 8.55 -21.75
CA VAL A 449 -4.45 9.72 -20.89
C VAL A 449 -3.27 10.69 -21.05
N THR A 450 -3.33 11.51 -22.10
CA THR A 450 -2.24 12.43 -22.48
C THR A 450 -2.15 13.70 -21.63
N THR A 451 -3.22 14.04 -20.91
CA THR A 451 -3.26 15.12 -19.91
C THR A 451 -3.35 14.49 -18.52
N ALA A 452 -2.41 14.84 -17.63
CA ALA A 452 -2.24 14.13 -16.38
C ALA A 452 -3.44 14.26 -15.42
N PRO A 453 -3.94 13.13 -14.87
CA PRO A 453 -4.77 13.15 -13.66
C PRO A 453 -3.97 13.72 -12.50
N THR A 454 -4.65 14.14 -11.43
CA THR A 454 -4.01 14.76 -10.27
C THR A 454 -3.84 13.71 -9.18
N PHE A 455 -2.60 13.30 -8.91
CA PHE A 455 -2.27 12.38 -7.81
C PHE A 455 -1.45 13.10 -6.75
N THR A 456 -2.00 13.25 -5.56
CA THR A 456 -1.35 13.84 -4.39
C THR A 456 -1.18 12.74 -3.36
N ASN A 457 -0.02 12.70 -2.67
CA ASN A 457 0.26 11.69 -1.65
C ASN A 457 -0.01 10.25 -2.13
N VAL A 458 0.45 9.95 -3.35
CA VAL A 458 0.43 8.59 -3.90
C VAL A 458 1.90 8.19 -4.07
N GLU A 459 2.43 7.40 -3.13
CA GLU A 459 3.83 6.98 -3.16
C GLU A 459 4.03 5.80 -4.11
N THR A 460 3.03 4.92 -4.22
CA THR A 460 3.03 3.75 -5.10
C THR A 460 1.85 3.79 -6.07
N LEU A 461 2.12 3.72 -7.38
CA LEU A 461 1.11 3.53 -8.42
C LEU A 461 1.27 2.13 -9.01
N ALA A 462 0.21 1.33 -9.03
CA ALA A 462 0.15 0.05 -9.70
C ALA A 462 -0.71 0.18 -10.96
N LEU A 463 -0.15 -0.15 -12.12
CA LEU A 463 -0.82 -0.24 -13.41
C LEU A 463 -0.96 -1.71 -13.75
N VAL A 464 -2.19 -2.17 -13.91
CA VAL A 464 -2.50 -3.59 -14.15
C VAL A 464 -3.26 -3.68 -15.45
N ALA A 465 -2.64 -4.20 -16.50
CA ALA A 465 -3.30 -4.50 -17.77
C ALA A 465 -3.76 -5.96 -17.77
N THR A 466 -5.07 -6.19 -17.96
CA THR A 466 -5.71 -7.53 -17.89
C THR A 466 -6.56 -7.86 -19.12
N GLY A 467 -6.75 -6.89 -20.02
CA GLY A 467 -7.42 -7.12 -21.30
C GLY A 467 -6.43 -7.66 -22.34
N ALA A 468 -6.92 -8.40 -23.34
CA ALA A 468 -6.08 -8.90 -24.42
C ALA A 468 -5.55 -7.78 -25.32
N ASP A 469 -4.23 -7.66 -25.47
CA ASP A 469 -3.55 -6.65 -26.33
C ASP A 469 -3.93 -5.22 -25.89
N THR A 470 -3.73 -4.92 -24.60
CA THR A 470 -4.10 -3.64 -23.98
C THR A 470 -2.93 -2.65 -23.99
N ASP A 471 -3.09 -1.57 -24.76
CA ASP A 471 -2.15 -0.45 -24.81
C ASP A 471 -2.52 0.65 -23.80
N VAL A 472 -1.65 0.90 -22.81
CA VAL A 472 -1.82 1.96 -21.81
C VAL A 472 -0.79 3.07 -22.03
N THR A 473 -1.23 4.29 -22.32
CA THR A 473 -0.39 5.49 -22.32
C THR A 473 -0.86 6.48 -21.26
N LEU A 474 -0.01 6.80 -20.28
CA LEU A 474 -0.35 7.64 -19.13
C LEU A 474 0.64 8.81 -18.95
N ASN A 475 0.12 10.02 -18.75
CA ASN A 475 0.94 11.18 -18.35
C ASN A 475 0.87 11.38 -16.84
N LEU A 476 2.01 11.37 -16.15
CA LEU A 476 2.12 11.49 -14.68
C LEU A 476 2.72 12.83 -14.21
N SER A 477 2.64 13.87 -15.04
CA SER A 477 3.22 15.19 -14.72
C SER A 477 2.64 15.91 -13.49
N LYS A 478 1.57 15.37 -12.89
CA LYS A 478 0.96 15.88 -11.64
C LYS A 478 0.99 14.84 -10.51
N SER A 479 1.93 13.91 -10.52
CA SER A 479 2.05 12.82 -9.53
C SER A 479 3.32 12.97 -8.69
N ALA A 480 3.51 14.14 -8.09
CA ALA A 480 4.81 14.58 -7.54
C ALA A 480 5.34 13.75 -6.35
N SER A 481 4.48 13.01 -5.64
CA SER A 481 4.86 12.15 -4.50
C SER A 481 5.28 10.74 -4.92
N LEU A 482 5.13 10.38 -6.19
CA LEU A 482 5.36 9.02 -6.66
C LEU A 482 6.83 8.61 -6.49
N THR A 483 7.07 7.51 -5.78
CA THR A 483 8.42 6.94 -5.57
C THR A 483 8.57 5.55 -6.18
N ALA A 484 7.47 4.82 -6.34
CA ALA A 484 7.43 3.50 -6.95
C ALA A 484 6.31 3.35 -7.99
N LEU A 485 6.62 2.69 -9.11
CA LEU A 485 5.64 2.29 -10.12
C LEU A 485 5.65 0.77 -10.24
N ASN A 486 4.50 0.13 -10.00
CA ASN A 486 4.32 -1.30 -10.23
C ASN A 486 3.58 -1.48 -11.55
N VAL A 487 4.12 -2.27 -12.46
CA VAL A 487 3.49 -2.59 -13.74
C VAL A 487 3.27 -4.09 -13.79
N GLY A 488 2.00 -4.48 -13.77
CA GLY A 488 1.56 -5.86 -13.96
C GLY A 488 0.93 -6.01 -15.34
N ILE A 489 1.39 -7.03 -16.08
CA ILE A 489 0.81 -7.44 -17.37
C ILE A 489 0.40 -8.90 -17.18
N ASP A 490 -0.90 -9.19 -17.22
CA ASP A 490 -1.50 -10.42 -16.69
C ASP A 490 -2.42 -11.14 -17.68
N ASP A 491 -1.98 -11.39 -18.91
CA ASP A 491 -2.81 -12.16 -19.85
C ASP A 491 -2.08 -13.27 -20.63
N GLY A 492 -0.74 -13.28 -20.66
CA GLY A 492 0.04 -14.27 -21.39
C GLY A 492 -0.20 -14.25 -22.90
N ALA A 493 -0.81 -13.18 -23.44
CA ALA A 493 -0.89 -12.90 -24.86
C ALA A 493 0.22 -11.92 -25.26
N ASP A 494 0.70 -12.03 -26.51
CA ASP A 494 1.62 -11.06 -27.08
C ASP A 494 0.82 -9.79 -27.45
N GLY A 495 1.26 -8.59 -27.05
CA GLY A 495 0.70 -7.30 -27.50
C GLY A 495 0.81 -6.12 -26.51
N ASP A 496 0.74 -6.36 -25.20
CA ASP A 496 0.46 -5.32 -24.20
C ASP A 496 1.60 -4.27 -24.02
N SER A 497 1.31 -2.99 -24.28
CA SER A 497 2.25 -1.88 -24.01
C SER A 497 1.84 -1.01 -22.84
N VAL A 498 2.80 -0.64 -21.98
CA VAL A 498 2.63 0.42 -20.97
C VAL A 498 3.62 1.54 -21.22
N SER A 499 3.12 2.73 -21.54
CA SER A 499 3.89 3.95 -21.78
C SER A 499 3.58 5.02 -20.74
N VAL A 500 4.56 5.39 -19.93
CA VAL A 500 4.45 6.46 -18.92
C VAL A 500 5.24 7.68 -19.34
N THR A 501 4.58 8.83 -19.44
CA THR A 501 5.22 10.09 -19.80
C THR A 501 5.25 11.07 -18.64
N LYS A 502 6.37 11.79 -18.48
CA LYS A 502 6.58 12.83 -17.47
C LYS A 502 6.33 12.35 -16.03
N ALA A 503 6.79 11.14 -15.68
CA ALA A 503 6.76 10.65 -14.30
C ALA A 503 7.51 11.60 -13.35
N ALA A 504 7.17 11.60 -12.06
CA ALA A 504 7.81 12.48 -11.10
C ALA A 504 9.32 12.20 -10.97
N ALA A 505 10.10 13.24 -10.69
CA ALA A 505 11.55 13.11 -10.45
C ALA A 505 11.88 12.33 -9.16
N SER A 506 10.90 12.12 -8.28
CA SER A 506 11.01 11.29 -7.07
C SER A 506 10.91 9.79 -7.34
N LEU A 507 10.46 9.38 -8.54
CA LEU A 507 10.32 7.98 -8.93
C LEU A 507 11.71 7.34 -8.99
N GLN A 508 11.96 6.40 -8.09
CA GLN A 508 13.25 5.70 -7.95
C GLN A 508 13.13 4.21 -8.28
N THR A 509 11.92 3.65 -8.25
CA THR A 509 11.72 2.21 -8.42
C THR A 509 10.62 1.92 -9.43
N ILE A 510 10.88 1.01 -10.37
CA ILE A 510 9.87 0.41 -11.23
C ILE A 510 9.91 -1.10 -11.01
N ASN A 511 8.78 -1.67 -10.59
CA ASN A 511 8.59 -3.09 -10.40
C ASN A 511 7.79 -3.64 -11.58
N LEU A 512 8.43 -4.49 -12.38
CA LEU A 512 7.85 -5.15 -13.54
C LEU A 512 7.46 -6.57 -13.12
N LYS A 513 6.16 -6.87 -13.17
CA LYS A 513 5.62 -8.16 -12.77
C LYS A 513 5.00 -8.88 -13.96
N ALA A 514 5.51 -10.08 -14.24
CA ALA A 514 4.85 -11.07 -15.08
C ALA A 514 3.92 -11.94 -14.22
N GLY A 515 2.67 -12.13 -14.67
CA GLY A 515 1.65 -12.95 -14.00
C GLY A 515 1.82 -14.45 -14.26
N GLY A 516 2.59 -15.14 -13.41
CA GLY A 516 2.66 -16.61 -13.41
C GLY A 516 3.05 -17.27 -14.73
N VAL A 517 3.91 -16.61 -15.50
CA VAL A 517 4.32 -17.04 -16.84
C VAL A 517 5.17 -18.31 -16.75
N THR A 518 4.71 -19.40 -17.36
CA THR A 518 5.38 -20.74 -17.35
C THR A 518 5.88 -21.19 -18.73
N ALA A 519 5.61 -20.41 -19.78
CA ALA A 519 6.01 -20.64 -21.17
C ALA A 519 6.50 -19.33 -21.80
N ASP A 520 6.99 -19.39 -23.04
CA ASP A 520 7.53 -18.29 -23.87
C ASP A 520 6.53 -17.13 -24.06
N ALA A 521 6.23 -16.39 -22.99
CA ALA A 521 5.43 -15.18 -23.01
C ALA A 521 6.36 -13.99 -22.86
N VAL A 522 6.19 -13.03 -23.76
CA VAL A 522 6.97 -11.81 -23.83
C VAL A 522 6.26 -10.74 -23.01
N MET A 523 6.92 -10.13 -22.02
CA MET A 523 6.43 -8.84 -21.51
C MET A 523 6.68 -7.79 -22.61
N ASP A 524 5.63 -7.32 -23.28
CA ASP A 524 5.77 -6.75 -24.64
C ASP A 524 6.52 -5.41 -24.70
N SER A 525 6.07 -4.32 -24.09
CA SER A 525 6.93 -3.11 -24.02
C SER A 525 6.56 -2.17 -22.88
N VAL A 526 7.55 -1.73 -22.11
CA VAL A 526 7.35 -0.73 -21.05
C VAL A 526 8.26 0.47 -21.26
N SER A 527 7.69 1.58 -21.73
CA SER A 527 8.44 2.82 -21.95
C SER A 527 8.13 3.84 -20.86
N PHE A 528 9.15 4.55 -20.39
CA PHE A 528 8.94 5.64 -19.45
C PHE A 528 9.75 6.89 -19.80
N ALA A 529 9.28 8.03 -19.32
CA ALA A 529 10.04 9.27 -19.39
C ALA A 529 9.82 10.04 -18.10
N LEU A 530 10.86 10.21 -17.28
CA LEU A 530 10.78 11.07 -16.11
C LEU A 530 10.72 12.54 -16.51
N ALA A 531 10.04 13.35 -15.70
CA ALA A 531 9.97 14.80 -15.84
C ALA A 531 11.33 15.40 -15.46
N THR A 532 12.12 15.77 -16.48
CA THR A 532 13.41 16.50 -16.40
C THR A 532 14.15 16.27 -15.08
N ALA A 533 14.81 15.13 -14.96
CA ALA A 533 15.94 14.96 -14.04
C ALA A 533 16.92 16.14 -14.30
N THR A 534 16.95 17.11 -13.37
CA THR A 534 17.79 18.31 -13.48
C THR A 534 19.10 18.16 -12.71
N GLY A 535 19.32 16.99 -12.08
CA GLY A 535 20.46 16.66 -11.25
C GLY A 535 21.63 16.10 -12.05
N SER A 536 22.64 15.64 -11.33
CA SER A 536 23.81 14.94 -11.89
C SER A 536 24.01 13.56 -11.25
N SER A 537 22.96 13.02 -10.61
CA SER A 537 23.01 11.83 -9.75
C SER A 537 21.65 11.13 -9.71
N ASP A 538 20.86 11.23 -10.78
CA ASP A 538 19.55 10.62 -10.85
C ASP A 538 19.69 9.10 -11.03
N GLU A 539 19.03 8.32 -10.16
CA GLU A 539 19.08 6.85 -10.10
C GLU A 539 17.70 6.22 -10.28
N LEU A 540 17.64 5.11 -11.01
CA LEU A 540 16.44 4.30 -11.19
C LEU A 540 16.73 2.82 -10.96
N THR A 541 15.91 2.17 -10.16
CA THR A 541 15.93 0.72 -9.95
C THR A 541 14.81 0.05 -10.73
N LEU A 542 15.14 -0.95 -11.54
CA LEU A 542 14.23 -1.81 -12.28
C LEU A 542 14.23 -3.19 -11.64
N ASN A 543 13.12 -3.58 -11.01
CA ASN A 543 12.96 -4.92 -10.44
C ASN A 543 12.07 -5.76 -11.36
N TYR A 544 12.54 -6.94 -11.73
CA TYR A 544 11.75 -7.92 -12.50
C TYR A 544 11.32 -9.07 -11.59
N THR A 545 10.04 -9.40 -11.64
CA THR A 545 9.45 -10.48 -10.83
C THR A 545 8.52 -11.33 -11.68
N ASN A 546 8.52 -12.64 -11.46
CA ASN A 546 7.54 -13.57 -12.02
C ASN A 546 6.91 -14.34 -10.87
N THR A 547 5.65 -14.04 -10.59
CA THR A 547 4.92 -14.66 -9.47
C THR A 547 3.52 -15.04 -9.90
N ASP A 548 3.00 -16.15 -9.37
CA ASP A 548 1.62 -16.58 -9.58
C ASP A 548 0.62 -15.62 -8.89
N ALA A 549 -0.68 -15.86 -9.09
CA ALA A 549 -1.75 -15.08 -8.45
C ALA A 549 -1.70 -15.11 -6.91
N ASN A 550 -0.99 -16.06 -6.31
CA ASN A 550 -0.79 -16.17 -4.86
C ASN A 550 0.52 -15.50 -4.39
N GLY A 551 1.28 -14.89 -5.30
CA GLY A 551 2.58 -14.29 -5.02
C GLY A 551 3.73 -15.30 -4.90
N ASN A 552 3.52 -16.57 -5.24
CA ASN A 552 4.60 -17.55 -5.25
C ASN A 552 5.50 -17.34 -6.46
N HIS A 553 6.81 -17.49 -6.28
CA HIS A 553 7.76 -17.47 -7.38
C HIS A 553 7.44 -18.54 -8.43
N VAL A 554 7.42 -18.14 -9.70
CA VAL A 554 7.30 -19.04 -10.84
C VAL A 554 8.61 -18.97 -11.63
N ASP A 555 9.32 -20.10 -11.65
CA ASP A 555 10.53 -20.24 -12.48
C ASP A 555 10.14 -20.02 -13.95
N ALA A 556 10.81 -19.08 -14.61
CA ALA A 556 10.65 -18.87 -16.04
C ALA A 556 11.06 -20.14 -16.82
N GLY A 557 10.21 -20.60 -17.75
CA GLY A 557 10.54 -21.73 -18.63
C GLY A 557 11.69 -21.41 -19.59
N LYS A 558 12.29 -22.44 -20.20
CA LYS A 558 13.30 -22.28 -21.26
C LYS A 558 12.79 -21.32 -22.35
N GLY A 559 13.54 -20.25 -22.61
CA GLY A 559 13.26 -19.28 -23.69
C GLY A 559 12.37 -18.11 -23.30
N THR A 560 12.01 -17.93 -22.01
CA THR A 560 11.19 -16.79 -21.55
C THR A 560 11.95 -15.48 -21.75
N GLN A 561 11.77 -14.82 -22.90
CA GLN A 561 12.35 -13.51 -23.19
C GLN A 561 11.39 -12.43 -22.68
N ILE A 562 11.72 -11.83 -21.54
CA ILE A 562 11.02 -10.65 -21.04
C ILE A 562 11.56 -9.42 -21.80
N THR A 563 11.20 -9.22 -23.07
CA THR A 563 11.73 -8.09 -23.87
C THR A 563 11.06 -6.77 -23.50
N SER A 564 11.42 -6.20 -22.35
CA SER A 564 11.02 -4.82 -22.04
C SER A 564 11.93 -3.83 -22.76
N ALA A 565 11.37 -3.07 -23.70
CA ALA A 565 12.01 -1.88 -24.26
C ALA A 565 11.94 -0.73 -23.23
N VAL A 566 12.89 -0.70 -22.30
CA VAL A 566 12.96 0.33 -21.26
C VAL A 566 13.56 1.59 -21.84
N VAL A 567 12.76 2.63 -22.04
CA VAL A 567 13.26 3.96 -22.37
C VAL A 567 13.48 4.73 -21.06
N ALA A 568 14.71 5.15 -20.76
CA ALA A 568 15.05 5.82 -19.51
C ALA A 568 15.84 7.12 -19.77
N ASN A 569 15.15 8.13 -20.30
CA ASN A 569 15.78 9.39 -20.68
C ASN A 569 16.20 10.21 -19.45
N ASN A 570 17.45 10.71 -19.47
CA ASN A 570 18.04 11.55 -18.42
C ASN A 570 18.32 10.87 -17.07
N MET A 571 18.54 9.56 -17.05
CA MET A 571 19.08 8.86 -15.87
C MET A 571 20.60 8.82 -15.94
N GLU A 572 21.31 9.03 -14.82
CA GLU A 572 22.76 8.81 -14.75
C GLU A 572 23.12 7.42 -14.24
N SER A 573 22.27 6.82 -13.41
CA SER A 573 22.45 5.47 -12.88
C SER A 573 21.19 4.63 -13.07
N ILE A 574 21.34 3.41 -13.56
CA ILE A 574 20.26 2.42 -13.63
C ILE A 574 20.72 1.15 -12.92
N SER A 575 19.90 0.66 -12.00
CA SER A 575 20.10 -0.59 -11.28
C SER A 575 19.05 -1.59 -11.77
N VAL A 576 19.46 -2.76 -12.25
CA VAL A 576 18.57 -3.84 -12.69
C VAL A 576 18.67 -5.00 -11.72
N ASN A 577 17.53 -5.48 -11.23
CA ASN A 577 17.45 -6.57 -10.29
C ASN A 577 16.45 -7.63 -10.77
N THR A 578 16.91 -8.88 -10.86
CA THR A 578 16.10 -10.03 -11.29
C THR A 578 16.12 -11.17 -10.28
N ALA A 579 16.54 -10.92 -9.03
CA ALA A 579 16.72 -11.97 -8.01
C ALA A 579 15.48 -12.85 -7.76
N VAL A 580 14.28 -12.37 -8.14
CA VAL A 580 12.99 -13.05 -7.99
C VAL A 580 12.54 -13.76 -9.28
N LEU A 581 13.42 -13.91 -10.28
CA LEU A 581 13.18 -14.70 -11.50
C LEU A 581 13.71 -16.15 -11.41
N GLY A 582 14.44 -16.49 -10.35
CA GLY A 582 14.95 -17.84 -10.11
C GLY A 582 16.36 -18.03 -10.67
N ALA A 583 17.06 -19.07 -10.19
CA ALA A 583 18.45 -19.32 -10.55
C ALA A 583 18.56 -20.08 -11.88
N ASP A 584 19.28 -19.52 -12.87
CA ASP A 584 19.72 -20.28 -14.04
C ASP A 584 21.13 -20.82 -13.79
N THR A 585 21.26 -22.15 -13.86
CA THR A 585 22.53 -22.86 -13.61
C THR A 585 23.05 -23.54 -14.88
N LYS A 586 22.48 -23.25 -16.06
CA LYS A 586 22.81 -23.96 -17.31
C LYS A 586 23.37 -23.04 -18.39
N SER A 587 24.66 -23.26 -18.63
CA SER A 587 25.61 -22.54 -19.49
C SER A 587 25.32 -22.48 -21.00
N THR A 588 24.11 -22.15 -21.46
CA THR A 588 23.89 -21.78 -22.87
C THR A 588 22.88 -20.65 -22.99
N VAL A 589 23.16 -19.68 -23.88
CA VAL A 589 22.37 -18.48 -24.23
C VAL A 589 20.90 -18.73 -24.66
N GLN A 590 20.40 -19.97 -24.57
CA GLN A 590 19.02 -20.36 -24.90
C GLN A 590 18.26 -21.02 -23.74
N ASP A 591 18.85 -21.08 -22.53
CA ASP A 591 18.18 -21.56 -21.33
C ASP A 591 17.74 -20.33 -20.48
N GLY A 592 16.48 -19.88 -20.65
CA GLY A 592 15.69 -19.15 -19.62
C GLY A 592 16.21 -17.84 -18.96
N GLY A 593 16.81 -16.90 -19.71
CA GLY A 593 17.29 -15.59 -19.19
C GLY A 593 16.41 -14.35 -19.48
N LEU A 594 16.72 -13.21 -18.87
CA LEU A 594 16.13 -11.89 -19.17
C LEU A 594 16.91 -11.21 -20.31
N ALA A 595 16.25 -10.87 -21.42
CA ALA A 595 16.81 -9.99 -22.44
C ALA A 595 16.33 -8.55 -22.23
N LEU A 596 17.24 -7.64 -21.88
CA LEU A 596 16.92 -6.23 -21.63
C LEU A 596 17.25 -5.39 -22.86
N ASN A 597 16.26 -4.66 -23.38
CA ASN A 597 16.49 -3.61 -24.37
C ASN A 597 16.35 -2.24 -23.70
N LEU A 598 17.47 -1.71 -23.23
CA LEU A 598 17.54 -0.41 -22.58
C LEU A 598 17.90 0.68 -23.60
N VAL A 599 17.00 1.64 -23.77
CA VAL A 599 17.24 2.85 -24.56
C VAL A 599 17.40 4.03 -23.59
N ALA A 600 18.66 4.40 -23.30
CA ALA A 600 18.95 5.49 -22.38
C ALA A 600 20.09 6.37 -22.89
N SER A 601 19.87 7.69 -22.92
CA SER A 601 20.75 8.64 -23.61
C SER A 601 21.75 9.39 -22.71
N LYS A 602 21.87 9.00 -21.43
CA LYS A 602 22.70 9.68 -20.40
C LYS A 602 23.25 8.76 -19.31
N VAL A 603 22.97 7.47 -19.36
CA VAL A 603 23.32 6.54 -18.28
C VAL A 603 24.83 6.42 -18.23
N GLN A 604 25.42 6.67 -17.07
CA GLN A 604 26.86 6.55 -16.82
C GLN A 604 27.18 5.26 -16.08
N THR A 605 26.29 4.82 -15.20
CA THR A 605 26.44 3.61 -14.39
C THR A 605 25.27 2.67 -14.62
N LEU A 606 25.56 1.42 -14.96
CA LEU A 606 24.62 0.32 -15.01
C LEU A 606 25.00 -0.70 -13.93
N THR A 607 24.19 -0.86 -12.90
CA THR A 607 24.40 -1.84 -11.83
C THR A 607 23.45 -3.03 -12.05
N LEU A 608 23.94 -4.26 -11.95
CA LEU A 608 23.18 -5.45 -12.27
C LEU A 608 23.26 -6.45 -11.11
N ALA A 609 22.10 -6.96 -10.67
CA ALA A 609 21.99 -8.04 -9.72
C ALA A 609 21.03 -9.10 -10.30
N SER A 610 21.55 -10.28 -10.60
CA SER A 610 20.79 -11.32 -11.28
C SER A 610 21.09 -12.71 -10.74
N GLU A 611 20.05 -13.51 -10.54
CA GLU A 611 20.20 -14.96 -10.29
C GLU A 611 20.02 -15.78 -11.59
N THR A 612 19.49 -15.17 -12.64
CA THR A 612 19.29 -15.76 -13.98
C THR A 612 20.30 -15.21 -14.99
N LEU A 613 20.41 -15.82 -16.17
CA LEU A 613 21.15 -15.24 -17.29
C LEU A 613 20.53 -13.87 -17.66
N LEU A 614 21.36 -12.83 -17.73
CA LEU A 614 20.97 -11.49 -18.17
C LEU A 614 21.64 -11.18 -19.50
N ASP A 615 20.84 -11.07 -20.55
CA ASP A 615 21.29 -10.70 -21.90
C ASP A 615 21.08 -9.20 -22.14
N LEU A 616 22.20 -8.50 -22.29
CA LEU A 616 22.29 -7.07 -22.56
C LEU A 616 22.79 -6.77 -23.98
N SER A 617 22.91 -7.77 -24.87
CA SER A 617 23.33 -7.55 -26.27
C SER A 617 22.40 -6.60 -27.02
N GLY A 618 21.12 -6.56 -26.65
CA GLY A 618 20.14 -5.62 -27.18
C GLY A 618 20.20 -4.20 -26.61
N VAL A 619 21.02 -3.95 -25.59
CA VAL A 619 21.18 -2.61 -25.00
C VAL A 619 22.02 -1.75 -25.93
N ASN A 620 21.44 -0.67 -26.45
CA ASN A 620 22.23 0.34 -27.15
C ASN A 620 22.99 1.18 -26.11
N LEU A 621 24.22 0.76 -25.83
CA LEU A 621 25.13 1.51 -24.97
C LEU A 621 25.54 2.79 -25.71
N ASP A 622 24.85 3.90 -25.45
CA ASP A 622 25.29 5.17 -26.00
C ASP A 622 26.69 5.54 -25.43
N ASN A 623 27.36 6.51 -26.06
CA ASN A 623 28.70 6.97 -25.68
C ASN A 623 28.83 7.61 -24.26
N SER A 624 27.80 7.51 -23.40
CA SER A 624 27.77 8.02 -22.03
C SER A 624 28.01 6.97 -20.94
N ILE A 625 27.82 5.67 -21.19
CA ILE A 625 28.08 4.62 -20.19
C ILE A 625 29.57 4.51 -19.89
N ARG A 626 29.90 4.52 -18.59
CA ARG A 626 31.26 4.48 -18.05
C ARG A 626 31.50 3.29 -17.15
N THR A 627 30.47 2.81 -16.48
CA THR A 627 30.58 1.70 -15.52
C THR A 627 29.43 0.73 -15.76
N VAL A 628 29.75 -0.54 -15.95
CA VAL A 628 28.84 -1.67 -15.81
C VAL A 628 29.32 -2.47 -14.60
N ASP A 629 28.52 -2.54 -13.55
CA ASP A 629 28.83 -3.27 -12.32
C ASP A 629 27.79 -4.37 -12.11
N ALA A 630 28.15 -5.58 -12.56
CA ALA A 630 27.40 -6.81 -12.37
C ALA A 630 28.04 -7.72 -11.30
N SER A 631 28.86 -7.17 -10.40
CA SER A 631 29.54 -7.94 -9.36
C SER A 631 28.60 -8.70 -8.41
N ALA A 632 27.33 -8.28 -8.34
CA ALA A 632 26.28 -8.92 -7.56
C ALA A 632 25.47 -9.96 -8.37
N ALA A 633 25.80 -10.21 -9.63
CA ALA A 633 25.16 -11.24 -10.44
C ALA A 633 25.71 -12.64 -10.08
N ASN A 634 24.81 -13.58 -9.81
CA ASN A 634 25.12 -15.01 -9.66
C ASN A 634 24.76 -15.81 -10.92
N GLY A 635 23.80 -15.32 -11.71
CA GLY A 635 23.56 -15.79 -13.08
C GLY A 635 24.53 -15.14 -14.07
N GLY A 636 24.70 -15.76 -15.24
CA GLY A 636 25.61 -15.23 -16.27
C GLY A 636 25.15 -13.88 -16.83
N VAL A 637 26.08 -13.07 -17.31
CA VAL A 637 25.83 -11.78 -17.97
C VAL A 637 26.37 -11.85 -19.39
N LEU A 638 25.52 -11.65 -20.39
CA LEU A 638 25.93 -11.45 -21.78
C LEU A 638 25.90 -9.96 -22.11
N LEU A 639 27.05 -9.40 -22.47
CA LEU A 639 27.22 -7.99 -22.77
C LEU A 639 27.96 -7.83 -24.11
N GLU A 640 27.41 -7.01 -25.01
CA GLU A 640 28.12 -6.55 -26.20
C GLU A 640 28.54 -5.09 -25.98
N LEU A 641 29.84 -4.82 -26.06
CA LEU A 641 30.43 -3.49 -25.85
C LEU A 641 30.69 -2.77 -27.18
N ASP A 642 29.66 -2.62 -28.02
CA ASP A 642 29.73 -1.81 -29.25
C ASP A 642 29.75 -0.31 -28.89
N VAL A 643 30.88 0.18 -28.38
CA VAL A 643 31.14 1.61 -28.23
C VAL A 643 31.46 2.15 -29.63
N ALA A 644 30.43 2.28 -30.46
CA ALA A 644 30.56 2.76 -31.83
C ALA A 644 31.41 4.03 -31.85
N ALA A 645 32.55 3.96 -32.53
CA ALA A 645 33.35 5.13 -32.81
C ALA A 645 32.44 6.15 -33.50
N ASP A 646 32.27 7.32 -32.88
CA ASP A 646 31.66 8.47 -33.53
C ASP A 646 32.34 8.64 -34.91
N GLU A 647 31.56 8.87 -35.97
CA GLU A 647 32.10 9.08 -37.33
C GLU A 647 33.14 10.23 -37.36
N ASP A 648 33.15 11.09 -36.34
CA ASP A 648 34.12 12.16 -36.15
C ASP A 648 35.47 11.73 -35.54
N ASN A 649 35.68 10.47 -35.13
CA ASN A 649 36.94 9.91 -34.61
C ASN A 649 37.64 10.81 -33.55
N SER A 650 36.87 11.66 -32.88
CA SER A 650 37.34 12.69 -31.95
C SER A 650 37.07 12.21 -30.53
N VAL A 651 37.70 11.09 -30.17
CA VAL A 651 37.71 10.63 -28.78
C VAL A 651 38.59 11.59 -27.97
N THR A 652 37.95 12.54 -27.28
CA THR A 652 38.63 13.35 -26.27
C THR A 652 39.18 12.42 -25.19
N ALA A 653 40.47 12.56 -24.85
CA ALA A 653 41.29 11.64 -24.07
C ALA A 653 40.84 11.30 -22.61
N ASP A 654 39.64 11.69 -22.17
CA ASP A 654 39.16 11.61 -20.77
C ASP A 654 37.99 10.63 -20.53
N LYS A 655 37.66 9.74 -21.48
CA LYS A 655 36.64 8.70 -21.25
C LYS A 655 37.29 7.35 -20.92
N SER A 656 36.88 6.76 -19.80
CA SER A 656 37.20 5.38 -19.40
C SER A 656 35.91 4.59 -19.16
N VAL A 657 35.91 3.31 -19.56
CA VAL A 657 34.86 2.32 -19.35
C VAL A 657 35.38 1.26 -18.38
N SER A 658 34.55 0.86 -17.43
CA SER A 658 34.83 -0.24 -16.50
C SER A 658 33.67 -1.22 -16.55
N VAL A 659 33.96 -2.49 -16.76
CA VAL A 659 33.01 -3.59 -16.65
C VAL A 659 33.48 -4.52 -15.57
N THR A 660 32.59 -4.80 -14.62
CA THR A 660 32.79 -5.83 -13.60
C THR A 660 31.64 -6.81 -13.68
N THR A 661 31.92 -8.11 -13.76
CA THR A 661 30.87 -9.15 -13.76
C THR A 661 30.94 -10.03 -12.51
N GLY A 662 30.08 -11.06 -12.44
CA GLY A 662 29.67 -11.72 -11.22
C GLY A 662 30.19 -13.15 -11.07
N ALA A 663 29.47 -14.00 -10.35
CA ALA A 663 29.82 -15.40 -10.12
C ALA A 663 29.23 -16.39 -11.16
N GLY A 664 28.51 -15.86 -12.16
CA GLY A 664 27.94 -16.64 -13.26
C GLY A 664 28.94 -16.86 -14.39
N ASN A 665 28.59 -17.66 -15.39
CA ASN A 665 29.40 -17.74 -16.61
C ASN A 665 29.09 -16.51 -17.47
N ASP A 666 30.00 -15.54 -17.47
CA ASP A 666 29.81 -14.25 -18.09
C ASP A 666 30.41 -14.22 -19.51
N THR A 667 29.88 -13.37 -20.37
CA THR A 667 30.37 -13.15 -21.73
C THR A 667 30.39 -11.66 -22.05
N VAL A 668 31.59 -11.11 -22.24
CA VAL A 668 31.81 -9.71 -22.64
C VAL A 668 32.42 -9.70 -24.03
N ASN A 669 31.61 -9.41 -25.04
CA ASN A 669 32.00 -9.47 -26.46
C ASN A 669 32.10 -8.08 -27.08
N ASP A 670 32.68 -8.07 -28.29
CA ASP A 670 32.77 -6.91 -29.17
C ASP A 670 33.42 -5.68 -28.50
N ILE A 671 34.46 -5.91 -27.69
CA ILE A 671 35.12 -4.81 -26.97
C ILE A 671 35.86 -3.90 -27.97
N LEU A 672 35.36 -2.70 -28.24
CA LEU A 672 36.05 -1.67 -29.05
C LEU A 672 37.00 -0.80 -28.20
N GLY A 673 38.28 -0.73 -28.60
CA GLY A 673 39.34 -0.05 -27.82
C GLY A 673 39.47 1.47 -28.00
N ALA A 674 38.42 2.19 -28.40
CA ALA A 674 38.51 3.64 -28.61
C ALA A 674 38.88 4.43 -27.33
N VAL A 675 38.56 3.88 -26.15
CA VAL A 675 38.71 4.48 -24.81
C VAL A 675 39.47 3.57 -23.84
N ALA A 676 39.84 4.07 -22.65
CA ALA A 676 40.44 3.22 -21.62
C ALA A 676 39.39 2.26 -21.06
N THR A 677 39.56 0.97 -21.25
CA THR A 677 38.58 -0.06 -20.87
C THR A 677 39.20 -1.02 -19.86
N THR A 678 38.52 -1.24 -18.74
CA THR A 678 38.86 -2.30 -17.79
C THR A 678 37.72 -3.31 -17.80
N VAL A 679 38.03 -4.58 -18.00
CA VAL A 679 37.08 -5.68 -17.82
C VAL A 679 37.60 -6.55 -16.69
N SER A 680 36.77 -6.79 -15.69
CA SER A 680 37.04 -7.69 -14.58
C SER A 680 35.87 -8.65 -14.46
N THR A 681 36.08 -9.93 -14.74
CA THR A 681 35.07 -10.94 -14.51
C THR A 681 35.27 -11.59 -13.14
N GLY A 682 34.21 -12.21 -12.60
CA GLY A 682 34.20 -12.71 -11.23
C GLY A 682 34.59 -14.18 -11.16
N ALA A 683 33.70 -15.02 -10.63
CA ALA A 683 33.93 -16.47 -10.65
C ALA A 683 33.04 -17.06 -11.76
N GLY A 684 33.45 -18.13 -12.42
CA GLY A 684 32.66 -18.66 -13.55
C GLY A 684 33.58 -19.25 -14.61
N ASN A 685 33.02 -19.77 -15.69
CA ASN A 685 33.82 -19.97 -16.90
C ASN A 685 33.49 -18.82 -17.85
N ASP A 686 34.26 -17.75 -17.77
CA ASP A 686 33.96 -16.48 -18.42
C ASP A 686 34.55 -16.42 -19.83
N THR A 687 33.93 -15.62 -20.70
CA THR A 687 34.42 -15.37 -22.06
C THR A 687 34.54 -13.87 -22.29
N ILE A 688 35.72 -13.41 -22.67
CA ILE A 688 36.00 -12.01 -22.98
C ILE A 688 36.52 -11.96 -24.41
N ALA A 689 35.85 -11.27 -25.32
CA ALA A 689 36.25 -11.20 -26.73
C ALA A 689 36.31 -9.76 -27.24
N THR A 690 37.40 -9.40 -27.93
CA THR A 690 37.52 -8.09 -28.58
C THR A 690 36.90 -8.06 -29.98
N ALA A 691 36.48 -6.88 -30.42
CA ALA A 691 35.99 -6.66 -31.77
C ALA A 691 37.11 -6.82 -32.81
N GLY A 692 36.85 -7.51 -33.92
CA GLY A 692 37.77 -7.56 -35.06
C GLY A 692 37.87 -6.19 -35.76
N ALA A 693 38.83 -5.37 -35.36
CA ALA A 693 38.91 -3.98 -35.84
C ALA A 693 39.34 -3.90 -37.32
N ALA A 694 38.48 -3.44 -38.21
CA ALA A 694 38.88 -3.03 -39.55
C ALA A 694 39.69 -1.71 -39.51
N GLY A 695 41.01 -1.79 -39.29
CA GLY A 695 41.97 -0.79 -39.77
C GLY A 695 42.31 0.43 -38.89
N ASN A 696 42.48 0.31 -37.57
CA ASN A 696 43.04 1.42 -36.77
C ASN A 696 44.03 0.98 -35.67
N ALA A 697 45.32 0.98 -36.01
CA ALA A 697 46.44 0.61 -35.15
C ALA A 697 46.78 1.60 -33.99
N THR A 698 45.95 2.61 -33.70
CA THR A 698 46.27 3.64 -32.66
C THR A 698 45.63 3.34 -31.28
N ILE A 699 44.91 2.23 -31.17
CA ILE A 699 44.02 1.88 -30.04
C ILE A 699 44.75 1.15 -28.88
N ALA A 700 45.95 0.62 -29.16
CA ALA A 700 46.71 -0.41 -28.44
C ALA A 700 47.30 -0.11 -27.03
N LYS A 701 46.77 0.79 -26.19
CA LYS A 701 47.38 1.09 -24.85
C LYS A 701 46.42 1.15 -23.66
N LYS A 702 45.18 0.71 -23.85
CA LYS A 702 44.06 1.20 -23.02
C LYS A 702 43.14 0.11 -22.47
N LEU A 703 43.30 -1.16 -22.85
CA LEU A 703 42.52 -2.29 -22.34
C LEU A 703 43.25 -2.99 -21.18
N THR A 704 42.56 -3.24 -20.07
CA THR A 704 43.01 -4.08 -18.94
C THR A 704 42.00 -5.18 -18.71
N ILE A 705 42.45 -6.41 -18.56
CA ILE A 705 41.59 -7.58 -18.35
C ILE A 705 42.00 -8.28 -17.06
N ASP A 706 41.00 -8.66 -16.26
CA ASP A 706 41.10 -9.58 -15.13
C ASP A 706 40.00 -10.61 -15.29
N ALA A 707 40.34 -11.86 -15.62
CA ALA A 707 39.36 -12.90 -15.93
C ALA A 707 38.82 -13.62 -14.68
N GLY A 708 39.39 -13.36 -13.50
CA GLY A 708 38.79 -13.80 -12.24
C GLY A 708 39.10 -15.26 -11.87
N ALA A 709 38.09 -16.10 -11.62
CA ALA A 709 38.31 -17.48 -11.17
C ALA A 709 37.43 -18.47 -11.92
N GLY A 710 38.05 -19.45 -12.57
CA GLY A 710 37.42 -20.60 -13.20
C GLY A 710 38.17 -20.99 -14.46
N ASN A 711 37.48 -21.45 -15.51
CA ASN A 711 38.18 -21.77 -16.76
C ASN A 711 37.79 -20.75 -17.82
N ASP A 712 38.55 -19.67 -17.86
CA ASP A 712 38.19 -18.47 -18.58
C ASP A 712 38.79 -18.45 -19.99
N LYS A 713 38.11 -17.79 -20.92
CA LYS A 713 38.57 -17.60 -22.30
C LYS A 713 38.69 -16.12 -22.62
N VAL A 714 39.91 -15.64 -22.81
CA VAL A 714 40.19 -14.28 -23.30
C VAL A 714 40.57 -14.37 -24.77
N ASP A 715 39.82 -13.72 -25.63
CA ASP A 715 40.00 -13.71 -27.08
C ASP A 715 40.27 -12.30 -27.60
N LEU A 716 41.47 -12.10 -28.13
CA LEU A 716 41.94 -10.79 -28.58
C LEU A 716 41.78 -10.60 -30.11
N GLY A 717 40.87 -11.30 -30.78
CA GLY A 717 40.78 -11.37 -32.24
C GLY A 717 40.69 -10.05 -33.03
N GLY A 718 41.29 -10.01 -34.23
CA GLY A 718 41.14 -8.95 -35.25
C GLY A 718 42.38 -8.66 -36.13
N GLU A 719 42.19 -8.45 -37.45
CA GLU A 719 43.22 -7.92 -38.36
C GLU A 719 43.63 -6.49 -37.96
N GLY A 720 44.77 -6.31 -37.28
CA GLY A 720 45.39 -4.98 -37.11
C GLY A 720 45.35 -4.35 -35.71
N GLY A 721 45.64 -5.13 -34.67
CA GLY A 721 46.33 -4.62 -33.47
C GLY A 721 45.45 -4.09 -32.35
N THR A 722 44.86 -5.01 -31.59
CA THR A 722 44.41 -4.74 -30.21
C THR A 722 45.47 -5.25 -29.23
N VAL A 723 46.10 -4.36 -28.46
CA VAL A 723 47.06 -4.74 -27.41
C VAL A 723 46.47 -4.40 -26.05
N ALA A 724 46.15 -5.44 -25.26
CA ALA A 724 45.83 -5.29 -23.86
C ALA A 724 47.10 -4.89 -23.09
N LYS A 725 46.99 -3.87 -22.22
CA LYS A 725 48.10 -3.34 -21.42
C LYS A 725 48.53 -4.33 -20.33
N ALA A 726 47.57 -5.07 -19.78
CA ALA A 726 47.77 -6.11 -18.78
C ALA A 726 46.57 -7.06 -18.80
N ILE A 727 46.85 -8.35 -18.74
CA ILE A 727 45.87 -9.43 -18.64
C ILE A 727 46.22 -10.21 -17.37
N THR A 728 45.23 -10.42 -16.51
CA THR A 728 45.27 -11.39 -15.42
C THR A 728 44.29 -12.48 -15.80
N LEU A 729 44.74 -13.73 -15.89
CA LEU A 729 43.87 -14.87 -16.23
C LEU A 729 43.20 -15.46 -14.99
N GLY A 730 43.86 -15.37 -13.84
CA GLY A 730 43.27 -15.75 -12.57
C GLY A 730 43.47 -17.21 -12.17
N ASP A 731 42.55 -17.74 -11.37
CA ASP A 731 42.63 -19.11 -10.85
C ASP A 731 41.89 -20.09 -11.77
N GLY A 732 42.60 -21.00 -12.45
CA GLY A 732 42.02 -22.21 -13.02
C GLY A 732 42.75 -22.76 -14.25
N THR A 733 42.02 -23.10 -15.32
CA THR A 733 42.64 -23.57 -16.57
C THR A 733 42.17 -22.68 -17.71
N ASP A 734 42.87 -21.55 -17.86
CA ASP A 734 42.43 -20.46 -18.71
C ASP A 734 42.98 -20.58 -20.13
N THR A 735 42.34 -19.89 -21.08
CA THR A 735 42.73 -19.87 -22.49
C THR A 735 42.83 -18.43 -22.98
N LEU A 736 44.04 -18.02 -23.34
CA LEU A 736 44.29 -16.76 -24.03
C LEU A 736 44.39 -17.03 -25.54
N VAL A 737 43.42 -16.57 -26.32
CA VAL A 737 43.42 -16.59 -27.78
C VAL A 737 43.97 -15.28 -28.32
N VAL A 738 44.93 -15.38 -29.23
CA VAL A 738 45.60 -14.27 -29.90
C VAL A 738 45.50 -14.50 -31.42
N GLU A 739 44.65 -13.74 -32.12
CA GLU A 739 44.42 -13.93 -33.57
C GLU A 739 45.08 -12.87 -34.46
N ASP A 740 45.40 -13.27 -35.71
CA ASP A 740 45.77 -12.47 -36.90
C ASP A 740 46.46 -11.11 -36.65
N MET A 741 47.58 -11.14 -35.93
CA MET A 741 48.38 -9.95 -35.66
C MET A 741 49.25 -9.50 -36.85
N PHE A 742 49.24 -10.22 -37.98
CA PHE A 742 50.24 -10.07 -39.05
C PHE A 742 49.63 -10.13 -40.46
N SER A 743 48.81 -9.14 -40.83
CA SER A 743 48.43 -8.94 -42.24
C SER A 743 49.48 -8.11 -43.02
N ALA A 744 50.51 -8.83 -43.47
CA ALA A 744 51.36 -8.62 -44.65
C ALA A 744 51.82 -7.20 -45.06
N GLY A 745 53.06 -6.86 -44.71
CA GLY A 745 53.83 -5.82 -45.41
C GLY A 745 55.02 -5.31 -44.59
N ALA A 746 56.24 -5.71 -44.95
CA ALA A 746 57.48 -5.25 -44.34
C ALA A 746 57.49 -3.71 -44.16
N GLY A 747 57.28 -3.23 -42.95
CA GLY A 747 57.35 -1.81 -42.62
C GLY A 747 56.46 -1.30 -41.48
N ASP A 748 55.47 -2.06 -41.00
CA ASP A 748 54.65 -1.67 -39.85
C ASP A 748 55.02 -2.52 -38.63
N ASN A 749 56.11 -2.16 -37.94
CA ASN A 749 56.48 -2.74 -36.65
C ASN A 749 55.42 -2.31 -35.61
N VAL A 750 54.31 -3.04 -35.53
CA VAL A 750 53.39 -2.95 -34.40
C VAL A 750 54.04 -3.74 -33.27
N THR A 751 54.93 -3.11 -32.49
CA THR A 751 55.52 -3.73 -31.30
C THR A 751 54.41 -4.01 -30.29
N THR A 752 54.11 -5.29 -30.07
CA THR A 752 52.96 -5.73 -29.27
C THR A 752 53.38 -6.19 -27.89
N ASN A 753 53.18 -5.34 -26.89
CA ASN A 753 53.53 -5.67 -25.51
C ASN A 753 52.32 -6.24 -24.77
N ILE A 754 51.82 -7.41 -25.16
CA ILE A 754 50.84 -8.14 -24.33
C ILE A 754 51.58 -8.61 -23.08
N THR A 755 51.07 -8.29 -21.90
CA THR A 755 51.63 -8.75 -20.62
C THR A 755 50.58 -9.54 -19.87
N VAL A 756 50.88 -10.80 -19.56
CA VAL A 756 50.05 -11.68 -18.73
C VAL A 756 50.68 -11.77 -17.34
N ALA A 757 49.92 -11.38 -16.32
CA ALA A 757 50.42 -11.13 -14.97
C ALA A 757 50.72 -12.40 -14.16
N ASP A 758 49.96 -13.46 -14.39
CA ASP A 758 49.83 -14.60 -13.48
C ASP A 758 49.79 -15.97 -14.19
N PHE A 759 50.31 -16.03 -15.42
CA PHE A 759 50.26 -17.24 -16.26
C PHE A 759 50.83 -18.49 -15.57
N VAL A 760 50.04 -19.57 -15.50
CA VAL A 760 50.41 -20.85 -14.88
C VAL A 760 50.82 -21.89 -15.92
N VAL A 761 52.06 -22.38 -15.87
CA VAL A 761 52.57 -23.37 -16.83
C VAL A 761 52.26 -24.83 -16.43
N GLY A 762 52.03 -25.73 -17.41
CA GLY A 762 51.92 -27.18 -17.24
C GLY A 762 50.55 -27.78 -17.62
N ALA A 763 50.40 -29.11 -17.60
CA ALA A 763 49.24 -29.83 -18.17
C ALA A 763 47.84 -29.50 -17.58
N ALA A 764 47.79 -28.76 -16.47
CA ALA A 764 46.57 -28.26 -15.84
C ALA A 764 46.65 -26.75 -15.52
N GLY A 765 47.59 -26.06 -16.16
CA GLY A 765 47.70 -24.60 -16.14
C GLY A 765 47.17 -24.02 -17.45
N ASP A 766 47.40 -22.73 -17.62
CA ASP A 766 46.85 -21.90 -18.68
C ASP A 766 47.34 -22.30 -20.07
N LYS A 767 46.55 -21.92 -21.07
CA LYS A 767 46.76 -22.18 -22.48
C LYS A 767 46.93 -20.87 -23.24
N LEU A 768 47.90 -20.85 -24.16
CA LEU A 768 47.95 -19.85 -25.22
C LEU A 768 47.51 -20.50 -26.53
N ASP A 769 46.54 -19.88 -27.16
CA ASP A 769 46.04 -20.23 -28.47
C ASP A 769 46.36 -19.10 -29.45
N PHE A 770 47.01 -19.42 -30.56
CA PHE A 770 47.35 -18.46 -31.60
C PHE A 770 46.58 -18.85 -32.86
N VAL A 771 45.29 -18.54 -32.90
CA VAL A 771 44.43 -18.88 -34.04
C VAL A 771 44.82 -18.01 -35.24
N SER A 772 45.00 -18.63 -36.40
CA SER A 772 45.23 -17.99 -37.70
C SER A 772 46.45 -17.07 -37.86
N ASN A 773 47.51 -17.19 -37.05
CA ASN A 773 48.77 -16.51 -37.39
C ASN A 773 49.42 -17.21 -38.59
N SER A 774 49.01 -16.79 -39.79
CA SER A 774 49.52 -17.30 -41.05
C SER A 774 50.94 -16.79 -41.27
N ALA A 775 51.90 -17.35 -40.52
CA ALA A 775 53.28 -17.42 -40.97
C ALA A 775 53.24 -17.97 -42.41
N SER A 776 53.51 -17.15 -43.41
CA SER A 776 53.38 -17.56 -44.81
C SER A 776 54.43 -18.65 -45.12
N GLY A 777 54.04 -19.92 -45.07
CA GLY A 777 54.96 -21.04 -45.32
C GLY A 777 54.45 -22.38 -44.79
N THR A 778 54.83 -23.47 -45.45
CA THR A 778 54.48 -24.86 -45.09
C THR A 778 55.24 -25.41 -43.86
N GLY A 779 56.01 -24.56 -43.18
CA GLY A 779 57.10 -24.96 -42.29
C GLY A 779 56.76 -25.13 -40.82
N VAL A 780 55.67 -24.54 -40.31
CA VAL A 780 55.24 -24.78 -38.92
C VAL A 780 54.40 -26.07 -38.92
N THR A 781 54.90 -27.16 -38.33
CA THR A 781 54.19 -28.45 -38.27
C THR A 781 54.18 -29.01 -36.85
N ALA A 782 53.10 -29.71 -36.48
CA ALA A 782 52.80 -30.18 -35.12
C ALA A 782 53.62 -31.40 -34.73
N THR A 783 54.96 -31.26 -34.63
CA THR A 783 55.78 -32.45 -34.47
C THR A 783 56.78 -32.48 -33.32
N THR A 784 57.20 -31.38 -32.66
CA THR A 784 57.93 -31.48 -31.36
C THR A 784 58.22 -30.16 -30.65
N TYR A 785 58.11 -30.18 -29.31
CA TYR A 785 58.82 -29.28 -28.38
C TYR A 785 60.32 -29.56 -28.41
N LYS A 786 61.15 -28.51 -28.38
CA LYS A 786 62.60 -28.67 -28.24
C LYS A 786 63.16 -27.64 -27.27
N GLU A 787 63.67 -28.12 -26.14
CA GLU A 787 64.53 -27.34 -25.27
C GLU A 787 65.93 -27.28 -25.87
N ILE A 788 66.45 -26.07 -26.00
CA ILE A 788 67.71 -25.77 -26.66
C ILE A 788 68.59 -25.08 -25.64
N THR A 789 69.59 -25.83 -25.18
CA THR A 789 70.59 -25.34 -24.24
C THR A 789 71.78 -24.79 -25.03
N LEU A 790 72.06 -23.50 -24.85
CA LEU A 790 73.26 -22.83 -25.35
C LEU A 790 74.43 -23.12 -24.40
N ASP A 791 75.56 -23.56 -24.96
CA ASP A 791 76.81 -23.80 -24.22
C ASP A 791 77.60 -22.49 -24.15
N VAL A 792 77.74 -21.92 -22.95
CA VAL A 792 78.36 -20.61 -22.73
C VAL A 792 79.88 -20.72 -22.50
N ASP A 793 80.39 -21.92 -22.19
CA ASP A 793 81.74 -22.11 -21.61
C ASP A 793 82.69 -23.00 -22.43
N ASN A 794 82.32 -23.56 -23.59
CA ASN A 794 83.18 -24.52 -24.29
C ASN A 794 83.85 -24.05 -25.60
N SER A 795 85.19 -24.06 -25.57
CA SER A 795 86.13 -23.76 -26.67
C SER A 795 86.16 -24.76 -27.86
N ASP A 796 85.13 -25.60 -28.04
CA ASP A 796 85.05 -26.56 -29.15
C ASP A 796 84.36 -25.96 -30.37
N THR A 797 84.84 -26.29 -31.56
CA THR A 797 84.75 -25.43 -32.75
C THR A 797 83.34 -25.24 -33.36
N GLY A 798 82.79 -24.02 -33.28
CA GLY A 798 82.05 -23.32 -34.34
C GLY A 798 80.86 -24.03 -34.98
N GLY A 799 80.00 -24.67 -34.20
CA GLY A 799 78.78 -25.31 -34.68
C GLY A 799 77.55 -24.40 -34.50
N HIS A 800 76.77 -24.20 -35.55
CA HIS A 800 75.51 -23.46 -35.42
C HIS A 800 74.41 -24.33 -34.81
N VAL A 801 73.57 -23.75 -33.95
CA VAL A 801 72.40 -24.42 -33.38
C VAL A 801 71.22 -24.21 -34.33
N SER A 802 70.77 -25.30 -34.95
CA SER A 802 69.61 -25.30 -35.85
C SER A 802 68.32 -25.38 -35.05
N LEU A 803 67.48 -24.36 -35.20
CA LEU A 803 66.09 -24.38 -34.75
C LEU A 803 65.25 -25.22 -35.70
N THR A 804 64.20 -25.84 -35.17
CA THR A 804 63.24 -26.66 -35.93
C THR A 804 61.84 -26.05 -35.82
N SER A 805 60.92 -26.48 -36.68
CA SER A 805 59.52 -26.05 -36.65
C SER A 805 58.85 -26.33 -35.29
N GLY A 806 58.05 -25.39 -34.78
CA GLY A 806 57.34 -25.49 -33.50
C GLY A 806 57.83 -24.46 -32.47
N MET A 807 57.46 -24.67 -31.20
CA MET A 807 57.91 -23.86 -30.06
C MET A 807 59.31 -24.30 -29.60
N ASN A 808 60.26 -23.37 -29.58
CA ASN A 808 61.64 -23.60 -29.14
C ASN A 808 61.90 -22.87 -27.82
N ILE A 809 62.38 -23.59 -26.80
CA ILE A 809 62.72 -22.97 -25.51
C ILE A 809 64.22 -22.77 -25.44
N ILE A 810 64.65 -21.53 -25.23
CA ILE A 810 66.08 -21.19 -25.26
C ILE A 810 66.55 -20.97 -23.82
N SER A 811 67.49 -21.80 -23.39
CA SER A 811 68.16 -21.72 -22.09
C SER A 811 69.68 -21.81 -22.27
N THR A 812 70.47 -21.47 -21.25
CA THR A 812 71.92 -21.69 -21.26
C THR A 812 72.30 -22.81 -20.28
N ASP A 813 73.45 -23.44 -20.50
CA ASP A 813 73.97 -24.50 -19.63
C ASP A 813 74.47 -23.98 -18.26
N ASP A 814 74.91 -22.72 -18.22
CA ASP A 814 75.35 -22.02 -17.02
C ASP A 814 74.23 -21.29 -16.27
N GLY A 815 73.02 -21.25 -16.84
CA GLY A 815 71.84 -20.59 -16.27
C GLY A 815 71.83 -19.06 -16.40
N THR A 816 72.68 -18.48 -17.26
CA THR A 816 72.56 -17.08 -17.68
C THR A 816 71.27 -16.82 -18.45
N THR A 817 70.69 -15.64 -18.23
CA THR A 817 69.41 -15.20 -18.80
C THR A 817 69.59 -13.92 -19.60
N ALA A 818 68.58 -13.53 -20.39
CA ALA A 818 68.60 -12.25 -21.08
C ALA A 818 68.60 -11.09 -20.07
N ALA A 819 69.21 -9.95 -20.44
CA ALA A 819 69.26 -8.78 -19.55
C ALA A 819 67.90 -8.07 -19.43
N SER A 820 67.08 -8.16 -20.47
CA SER A 820 65.66 -7.81 -20.51
C SER A 820 64.98 -8.57 -21.65
N LEU A 821 63.65 -8.54 -21.68
CA LEU A 821 62.83 -9.09 -22.76
C LEU A 821 62.62 -8.10 -23.93
N THR A 822 63.51 -7.11 -24.10
CA THR A 822 63.47 -6.28 -25.32
C THR A 822 64.08 -7.05 -26.50
N GLU A 823 63.61 -6.81 -27.72
CA GLU A 823 64.13 -7.54 -28.90
C GLU A 823 65.65 -7.37 -29.06
N ALA A 824 66.18 -6.20 -28.71
CA ALA A 824 67.61 -5.91 -28.77
C ALA A 824 68.44 -6.71 -27.75
N ASP A 825 67.96 -6.83 -26.51
CA ASP A 825 68.67 -7.59 -25.47
C ASP A 825 68.52 -9.10 -25.71
N VAL A 826 67.36 -9.55 -26.18
CA VAL A 826 67.17 -10.94 -26.59
C VAL A 826 68.04 -11.28 -27.79
N ALA A 827 68.07 -10.48 -28.86
CA ALA A 827 68.99 -10.73 -29.98
C ALA A 827 70.47 -10.78 -29.53
N THR A 828 70.86 -9.93 -28.57
CA THR A 828 72.21 -9.96 -27.99
C THR A 828 72.45 -11.25 -27.18
N PHE A 829 71.47 -11.69 -26.40
CA PHE A 829 71.50 -12.95 -25.65
C PHE A 829 71.61 -14.17 -26.58
N LEU A 830 70.83 -14.20 -27.68
CA LEU A 830 70.89 -15.27 -28.68
C LEU A 830 72.22 -15.29 -29.46
N ALA A 831 72.94 -14.17 -29.48
CA ALA A 831 74.28 -14.03 -30.08
C ALA A 831 75.43 -14.23 -29.07
N ALA A 832 75.15 -14.45 -27.79
CA ALA A 832 76.17 -14.59 -26.74
C ALA A 832 76.71 -16.03 -26.67
N GLY A 833 77.76 -16.34 -27.45
CA GLY A 833 78.44 -17.64 -27.39
C GLY A 833 79.29 -17.94 -28.62
N THR A 834 79.90 -19.14 -28.69
CA THR A 834 80.60 -19.65 -29.90
C THR A 834 79.67 -20.36 -30.90
N ASN A 835 78.39 -20.50 -30.57
CA ASN A 835 77.36 -21.15 -31.38
C ASN A 835 76.26 -20.15 -31.74
N ASP A 836 76.31 -19.53 -32.93
CA ASP A 836 75.20 -18.69 -33.40
C ASP A 836 73.94 -19.57 -33.60
N ILE A 837 72.80 -19.11 -33.09
CA ILE A 837 71.50 -19.65 -33.49
C ILE A 837 71.22 -19.14 -34.92
N LEU A 838 70.98 -20.08 -35.83
CA LEU A 838 70.68 -19.79 -37.23
C LEU A 838 69.32 -20.35 -37.61
N ALA A 839 68.55 -19.58 -38.39
CA ALA A 839 67.33 -20.05 -39.02
C ALA A 839 67.68 -21.10 -40.10
N ASN A 840 67.12 -22.31 -39.99
CA ASN A 840 67.38 -23.42 -40.91
C ASN A 840 66.12 -24.26 -41.18
N ASN A 841 64.95 -23.64 -41.05
CA ASN A 841 63.70 -24.19 -41.58
C ASN A 841 63.47 -23.64 -43.01
N ALA A 842 62.65 -24.35 -43.80
CA ALA A 842 62.45 -24.02 -45.21
C ALA A 842 61.86 -22.63 -45.46
N ASP A 843 61.17 -22.08 -44.44
CA ASP A 843 60.36 -20.87 -44.54
C ASP A 843 60.82 -19.74 -43.60
N ASN A 844 61.91 -19.91 -42.84
CA ASN A 844 62.46 -18.90 -41.90
C ASN A 844 61.48 -18.34 -40.85
N VAL A 845 60.41 -19.06 -40.49
CA VAL A 845 59.46 -18.64 -39.44
C VAL A 845 59.30 -19.68 -38.32
N PHE A 846 59.51 -19.27 -37.06
CA PHE A 846 59.32 -20.15 -35.88
C PHE A 846 59.06 -19.33 -34.62
N TYR A 847 58.56 -20.00 -33.58
CA TYR A 847 58.31 -19.40 -32.27
C TYR A 847 59.35 -19.84 -31.26
N PHE A 848 59.71 -18.94 -30.34
CA PHE A 848 60.64 -19.26 -29.27
C PHE A 848 60.36 -18.50 -27.98
N ALA A 849 60.78 -19.08 -26.85
CA ALA A 849 60.62 -18.52 -25.52
C ALA A 849 61.99 -18.23 -24.86
N VAL A 850 62.14 -17.04 -24.27
CA VAL A 850 63.35 -16.59 -23.56
C VAL A 850 62.98 -16.00 -22.21
N THR A 851 63.74 -16.34 -21.17
CA THR A 851 63.59 -15.77 -19.82
C THR A 851 64.68 -14.74 -19.52
N ASP A 852 64.32 -13.69 -18.78
CA ASP A 852 65.28 -12.75 -18.17
C ASP A 852 65.67 -13.16 -16.73
N GLY A 853 65.10 -14.26 -16.24
CA GLY A 853 65.29 -14.81 -14.90
C GLY A 853 64.16 -14.48 -13.93
N THR A 854 63.22 -13.63 -14.33
CA THR A 854 61.98 -13.36 -13.58
C THR A 854 60.74 -13.57 -14.45
N ASP A 855 60.80 -13.13 -15.70
CA ASP A 855 59.70 -13.18 -16.66
C ASP A 855 60.13 -13.95 -17.92
N THR A 856 59.16 -14.52 -18.65
CA THR A 856 59.38 -15.21 -19.93
C THR A 856 58.70 -14.47 -21.07
N GLY A 857 59.45 -14.12 -22.13
CA GLY A 857 58.91 -13.59 -23.37
C GLY A 857 58.72 -14.68 -24.42
N ILE A 858 57.60 -14.66 -25.13
CA ILE A 858 57.30 -15.48 -26.32
C ILE A 858 57.48 -14.62 -27.56
N TYR A 859 58.30 -15.08 -28.49
CA TYR A 859 58.68 -14.34 -29.69
C TYR A 859 58.33 -15.13 -30.95
N LEU A 860 57.99 -14.39 -32.00
CA LEU A 860 57.99 -14.87 -33.37
C LEU A 860 59.30 -14.44 -34.02
N PHE A 861 59.96 -15.36 -34.73
CA PHE A 861 61.05 -15.00 -35.63
C PHE A 861 60.53 -15.03 -37.06
N GLU A 862 60.79 -13.98 -37.84
CA GLU A 862 60.48 -13.90 -39.27
C GLU A 862 61.71 -13.49 -40.08
N GLY A 863 62.37 -14.45 -40.72
CA GLY A 863 63.51 -14.17 -41.59
C GLY A 863 63.10 -13.82 -43.04
N ALA A 864 63.89 -12.98 -43.70
CA ALA A 864 63.63 -12.56 -45.09
C ALA A 864 63.43 -13.74 -46.09
N GLU A 865 62.45 -13.61 -46.99
CA GLU A 865 62.12 -14.63 -48.01
C GLU A 865 63.34 -15.05 -48.86
N GLY A 866 63.57 -16.36 -48.99
CA GLY A 866 64.52 -16.95 -49.93
C GLY A 866 65.98 -17.05 -49.47
N ALA A 867 66.25 -16.76 -48.20
CA ALA A 867 67.59 -16.85 -47.64
C ALA A 867 67.81 -18.18 -46.91
N ASN A 868 68.56 -19.13 -47.49
CA ASN A 868 69.27 -20.17 -46.71
C ASN A 868 70.44 -19.49 -45.96
N ALA A 869 70.13 -18.57 -45.07
CA ALA A 869 71.11 -17.67 -44.49
C ALA A 869 71.59 -18.19 -43.15
N THR A 870 72.88 -18.54 -43.13
CA THR A 870 73.68 -18.61 -41.92
C THR A 870 73.94 -17.20 -41.35
N THR A 871 72.88 -16.42 -41.12
CA THR A 871 72.93 -15.09 -40.49
C THR A 871 72.42 -15.17 -39.05
N ALA A 872 73.15 -14.54 -38.14
CA ALA A 872 72.72 -14.40 -36.75
C ALA A 872 71.39 -13.64 -36.66
N ILE A 873 70.52 -14.08 -35.76
CA ILE A 873 69.24 -13.44 -35.43
C ILE A 873 69.51 -12.00 -34.97
N GLN A 874 68.88 -11.03 -35.62
CA GLN A 874 68.93 -9.61 -35.24
C GLN A 874 67.63 -9.19 -34.57
N ALA A 875 67.65 -8.05 -33.89
CA ALA A 875 66.46 -7.49 -33.23
C ALA A 875 65.31 -7.24 -34.21
N ASP A 876 65.62 -6.85 -35.44
CA ASP A 876 64.61 -6.60 -36.49
C ASP A 876 64.03 -7.91 -37.09
N ASP A 877 64.57 -9.08 -36.73
CA ASP A 877 64.11 -10.39 -37.21
C ASP A 877 63.17 -11.09 -36.20
N ILE A 878 62.93 -10.48 -35.02
CA ILE A 878 62.12 -11.06 -33.95
C ILE A 878 61.07 -10.06 -33.46
N ASP A 879 59.87 -10.56 -33.17
CA ASP A 879 58.77 -9.79 -32.60
C ASP A 879 58.36 -10.40 -31.26
N LEU A 880 58.34 -9.59 -30.20
CA LEU A 880 57.77 -10.00 -28.91
C LEU A 880 56.25 -10.07 -29.03
N LEU A 881 55.68 -11.26 -28.81
CA LEU A 881 54.24 -11.50 -28.87
C LEU A 881 53.58 -11.31 -27.50
N VAL A 882 54.13 -11.98 -26.49
CA VAL A 882 53.56 -12.03 -25.14
C VAL A 882 54.70 -12.06 -24.11
N THR A 883 54.58 -11.26 -23.06
CA THR A 883 55.37 -11.37 -21.84
C THR A 883 54.55 -12.07 -20.75
N LEU A 884 55.06 -13.18 -20.25
CA LEU A 884 54.50 -13.94 -19.13
C LEU A 884 55.27 -13.56 -17.86
N THR A 885 54.69 -12.72 -17.01
CA THR A 885 55.40 -12.24 -15.82
C THR A 885 55.40 -13.26 -14.71
N GLY A 886 56.49 -13.35 -13.95
CA GLY A 886 56.67 -14.32 -12.86
C GLY A 886 56.96 -15.75 -13.33
N VAL A 887 56.93 -16.00 -14.64
CA VAL A 887 57.37 -17.28 -15.23
C VAL A 887 58.88 -17.24 -15.40
N ASP A 888 59.61 -17.63 -14.35
CA ASP A 888 61.07 -17.62 -14.32
C ASP A 888 61.71 -18.69 -15.23
N THR A 889 60.96 -19.75 -15.54
CA THR A 889 61.44 -20.91 -16.30
C THR A 889 60.41 -21.36 -17.35
N PRO A 890 60.71 -21.23 -18.66
CA PRO A 890 59.77 -21.56 -19.72
C PRO A 890 59.56 -23.08 -19.93
N SER A 891 60.34 -23.96 -19.29
CA SER A 891 60.31 -25.41 -19.50
C SER A 891 58.98 -26.11 -19.17
N GLY A 892 58.05 -25.42 -18.50
CA GLY A 892 56.67 -25.89 -18.27
C GLY A 892 55.72 -25.71 -19.46
N LEU A 893 56.11 -24.99 -20.51
CA LEU A 893 55.32 -24.81 -21.73
C LEU A 893 55.32 -26.11 -22.55
N THR A 894 54.17 -26.76 -22.72
CA THR A 894 54.05 -28.08 -23.39
C THR A 894 53.36 -27.98 -24.75
N VAL A 895 53.50 -28.99 -25.62
CA VAL A 895 52.71 -29.05 -26.88
C VAL A 895 51.20 -29.09 -26.61
N ASP A 896 50.77 -29.68 -25.48
CA ASP A 896 49.35 -29.79 -25.12
C ASP A 896 48.76 -28.45 -24.60
N ASN A 897 49.59 -27.60 -23.97
CA ASN A 897 49.23 -26.22 -23.56
C ASN A 897 49.18 -25.24 -24.74
N PHE A 898 49.75 -25.65 -25.87
CA PHE A 898 49.88 -24.88 -27.11
C PHE A 898 49.26 -25.66 -28.27
N ALA A 899 48.28 -26.54 -28.00
CA ALA A 899 47.83 -27.54 -28.97
C ALA A 899 47.14 -26.94 -30.22
N ASP A 900 46.62 -25.70 -30.14
CA ASP A 900 45.91 -25.02 -31.23
C ASP A 900 46.79 -24.12 -32.12
N PHE A 901 48.10 -24.05 -31.87
CA PHE A 901 49.09 -23.30 -32.67
C PHE A 901 49.11 -23.61 -34.19
N LEU A 902 48.35 -24.61 -34.64
CA LEU A 902 48.62 -25.42 -35.83
C LEU A 902 47.37 -25.98 -36.54
N VAL A 903 46.21 -25.33 -36.44
CA VAL A 903 45.03 -25.69 -37.27
C VAL A 903 45.00 -24.90 -38.57
#